data_AF-A0ABD3A8E8-F1
#
_entry.id   AF-A0ABD3A8E8-F1
#
_cell.length_a   1.000
_cell.length_b   1.000
_cell.length_c   1.000
_cell.angle_alpha   90.00
_cell.angle_beta   90.00
_cell.angle_gamma   90.00
#
_symmetry.space_group_name_H-M   'P 1'
#
loop_
_entity.id
_entity.type
_entity.pdbx_description
1 polymer ?
#
loop_
_entity_poly.entity_id
_entity_poly.type
_entity_poly.pdbx_seq_one_letter_code
_entity_poly.pdbx_strand_id
1 'polypeptide(L)'
;MADGHLFNNISLGGRGGSNPGQLRFHSGGILWKKQGGGKAVEVDKSDIVGLTWMKVPRTNQLGVRIKDGLFYKFTGFRDQDVASLSTFFQTTCGITPEEKQLSISGKNWGEVDLNGNMLTFLVGSKQAFEVSLADVAQTQLQGKNDVMLEFHVDDTTGANEKDSLMEISFHIPNSNTQFVGDENRPPAQVFRDKIMSMADVGAGGEESVVTFEGIAILTPRGRYNVELHLSFLRLQGQANDFKIQYSSVVRLFLLPKSNQPFTFVVVTLDPPIRKGQTLYPHIVLQFETDYVVDSSLSISEDLLSSKYKDKLEPTYKGLIHEVFTMILRGLSGAKVTRPGKFRSSQDGYAVKSSLKAEDGVLYPLEKSFFFLPKPPTLILHEEIDYLEFQRHSAGGASMHYFDLLIRLKTEQEHLFRNIQRNEYHNLFDFISSKGLKIMNLGDGQTTDGMEVLLEEDNDAVDPHLERIKNEAGGDESDEEDEDFVVDKDDGGSPTDDSGGESDGSDSGDEEVSAKKKPKKEPSAPKSSLSRKKAKDGDDDIKKKKQKKKKDPNAPKRAVSAFMFFSQAERENVKKSNPGISFTDVGKVLGERWNKMSAEEKVPYEAKARADKKRYNDEISGYKNPQAMNVDSGNDSDSA
;
A
#
# COMPACT_ATOMS: atom_id res chain seq x y z
N MET A 1 8.47 30.51 -35.34
CA MET A 1 8.04 30.78 -33.95
C MET A 1 9.20 31.37 -33.17
N ALA A 2 8.94 32.00 -32.02
CA ALA A 2 10.00 32.42 -31.10
C ALA A 2 10.56 31.23 -30.31
N ASP A 3 11.75 31.40 -29.73
CA ASP A 3 12.36 30.44 -28.82
C ASP A 3 11.50 30.28 -27.55
N GLY A 4 11.45 29.06 -27.00
CA GLY A 4 10.71 28.75 -25.77
C GLY A 4 9.20 28.63 -25.90
N HIS A 5 8.64 28.47 -27.12
CA HIS A 5 7.20 28.38 -27.37
C HIS A 5 6.56 27.16 -26.67
N LEU A 6 5.37 27.36 -26.08
CA LEU A 6 4.71 26.42 -25.17
C LEU A 6 3.36 25.94 -25.74
N PHE A 7 3.22 24.64 -25.93
CA PHE A 7 1.96 23.98 -26.25
C PHE A 7 1.37 23.34 -24.99
N ASN A 8 0.15 23.71 -24.64
CA ASN A 8 -0.63 23.04 -23.59
C ASN A 8 -1.46 21.90 -24.21
N ASN A 9 -1.81 20.90 -23.39
CA ASN A 9 -2.63 19.75 -23.75
C ASN A 9 -2.01 18.86 -24.86
N ILE A 10 -0.68 18.75 -24.88
CA ILE A 10 0.02 17.77 -25.73
C ILE A 10 0.26 16.50 -24.91
N SER A 11 -0.30 15.38 -25.34
CA SER A 11 -0.10 14.08 -24.70
C SER A 11 1.18 13.41 -25.22
N LEU A 12 1.91 12.74 -24.33
CA LEU A 12 3.04 11.88 -24.71
C LEU A 12 2.51 10.44 -24.95
N GLY A 13 2.65 9.94 -26.17
CA GLY A 13 2.22 8.60 -26.57
C GLY A 13 3.24 7.53 -26.18
N GLY A 14 2.85 6.69 -25.22
CA GLY A 14 3.63 5.58 -24.69
C GLY A 14 2.97 5.05 -23.42
N ARG A 15 3.66 4.18 -22.67
CA ARG A 15 3.12 3.52 -21.46
C ARG A 15 2.62 4.45 -20.35
N GLY A 16 3.05 5.71 -20.27
CA GLY A 16 2.66 6.65 -19.21
C GLY A 16 1.19 7.12 -19.21
N GLY A 17 0.35 6.52 -20.06
CA GLY A 17 -1.01 6.94 -20.36
C GLY A 17 -1.05 8.19 -21.24
N SER A 18 -2.09 8.30 -22.06
CA SER A 18 -2.38 9.41 -22.99
C SER A 18 -2.73 10.76 -22.32
N ASN A 19 -2.19 10.99 -21.13
CA ASN A 19 -2.35 12.18 -20.29
C ASN A 19 -1.82 13.45 -20.96
N PRO A 20 -2.58 14.56 -20.95
CA PRO A 20 -2.10 15.85 -21.44
C PRO A 20 -0.92 16.37 -20.61
N GLY A 21 -0.03 17.08 -21.28
CA GLY A 21 1.07 17.80 -20.65
C GLY A 21 1.36 19.12 -21.34
N GLN A 22 2.34 19.82 -20.79
CA GLN A 22 2.95 21.01 -21.38
C GLN A 22 4.19 20.61 -22.15
N LEU A 23 4.20 20.87 -23.46
CA LEU A 23 5.37 20.69 -24.32
C LEU A 23 5.99 22.06 -24.62
N ARG A 24 7.29 22.20 -24.42
CA ARG A 24 8.05 23.41 -24.74
C ARG A 24 9.15 23.09 -25.74
N PHE A 25 9.20 23.86 -26.82
CA PHE A 25 10.31 23.83 -27.77
C PHE A 25 11.28 24.95 -27.45
N HIS A 26 12.57 24.66 -27.43
CA HIS A 26 13.62 25.65 -27.24
C HIS A 26 14.79 25.44 -28.21
N SER A 27 15.65 26.44 -28.37
CA SER A 27 16.85 26.38 -29.22
C SER A 27 17.81 25.24 -28.88
N GLY A 28 17.78 24.79 -27.61
CA GLY A 28 18.53 23.63 -27.12
C GLY A 28 17.84 22.28 -27.28
N GLY A 29 16.52 22.19 -27.45
CA GLY A 29 15.83 20.90 -27.41
C GLY A 29 14.29 20.95 -27.24
N ILE A 30 13.76 19.85 -26.70
CA ILE A 30 12.33 19.62 -26.46
C ILE A 30 12.14 19.22 -24.99
N LEU A 31 11.26 19.92 -24.26
CA LEU A 31 10.95 19.64 -22.86
C LEU A 31 9.45 19.40 -22.66
N TRP A 32 9.06 18.21 -22.22
CA TRP A 32 7.68 17.86 -21.88
C TRP A 32 7.49 17.63 -20.38
N LYS A 33 6.38 18.12 -19.84
CA LYS A 33 5.96 17.91 -18.44
C LYS A 33 4.49 17.53 -18.38
N LYS A 34 4.19 16.39 -17.76
CA LYS A 34 2.84 15.90 -17.49
C LYS A 34 2.03 16.90 -16.64
N GLN A 35 0.76 17.09 -16.98
CA GLN A 35 -0.16 17.91 -16.18
C GLN A 35 -0.53 17.17 -14.89
N GLY A 36 -0.38 17.83 -13.74
CA GLY A 36 -0.55 17.21 -12.41
C GLY A 36 0.76 16.72 -11.76
N GLY A 37 1.92 16.92 -12.41
CA GLY A 37 3.22 16.49 -11.90
C GLY A 37 3.74 15.22 -12.58
N GLY A 38 4.96 14.80 -12.20
CA GLY A 38 5.68 13.65 -12.77
C GLY A 38 7.11 13.99 -13.18
N LYS A 39 7.82 12.99 -13.73
CA LYS A 39 9.18 13.15 -14.30
C LYS A 39 9.09 13.94 -15.61
N ALA A 40 9.92 14.97 -15.77
CA ALA A 40 10.02 15.68 -17.05
C ALA A 40 10.75 14.81 -18.09
N VAL A 41 10.31 14.88 -19.34
CA VAL A 41 11.02 14.30 -20.48
C VAL A 41 11.73 15.44 -21.19
N GLU A 42 13.06 15.39 -21.22
CA GLU A 42 13.92 16.40 -21.83
C GLU A 42 14.75 15.71 -22.92
N VAL A 43 14.81 16.32 -24.10
CA VAL A 43 15.44 15.78 -25.31
C VAL A 43 16.30 16.87 -25.93
N ASP A 44 17.62 16.74 -25.80
CA ASP A 44 18.57 17.67 -26.38
C ASP A 44 18.57 17.62 -27.91
N LYS A 45 18.72 18.79 -28.53
CA LYS A 45 18.83 18.97 -29.98
C LYS A 45 19.97 18.13 -30.59
N SER A 46 21.04 17.90 -29.84
CA SER A 46 22.17 17.08 -30.29
C SER A 46 21.76 15.67 -30.65
N ASP A 47 20.71 15.14 -30.02
CA ASP A 47 20.42 13.71 -30.01
C ASP A 47 19.19 13.34 -30.84
N ILE A 48 18.43 14.34 -31.31
CA ILE A 48 17.39 14.17 -32.32
C ILE A 48 18.03 13.77 -33.66
N VAL A 49 17.71 12.57 -34.13
CA VAL A 49 18.19 12.01 -35.41
C VAL A 49 17.13 12.12 -36.51
N GLY A 50 15.85 12.14 -36.15
CA GLY A 50 14.76 12.22 -37.13
C GLY A 50 13.45 12.71 -36.53
N LEU A 51 12.63 13.32 -37.38
CA LEU A 51 11.34 13.89 -37.04
C LEU A 51 10.31 13.42 -38.06
N THR A 52 9.13 12.98 -37.60
CA THR A 52 8.06 12.50 -38.48
C THR A 52 6.72 13.12 -38.09
N TRP A 53 6.00 13.70 -39.05
CA TRP A 53 4.60 14.10 -38.88
C TRP A 53 3.68 12.96 -39.31
N MET A 54 2.62 12.71 -38.55
CA MET A 54 1.52 11.85 -38.96
C MET A 54 0.18 12.49 -38.61
N LYS A 55 -0.77 12.49 -39.56
CA LYS A 55 -2.14 12.92 -39.30
C LYS A 55 -2.93 11.77 -38.67
N VAL A 56 -3.39 11.96 -37.44
CA VAL A 56 -4.11 10.96 -36.63
C VAL A 56 -5.55 11.43 -36.37
N PRO A 57 -6.47 10.60 -35.83
CA PRO A 57 -7.83 11.04 -35.58
C PRO A 57 -7.90 12.27 -34.66
N ARG A 58 -8.50 13.35 -35.17
CA ARG A 58 -8.74 14.67 -34.50
C ARG A 58 -7.51 15.57 -34.26
N THR A 59 -6.27 15.10 -34.44
CA THR A 59 -5.04 15.87 -34.15
C THR A 59 -3.88 15.44 -35.06
N ASN A 60 -2.75 16.16 -35.04
CA ASN A 60 -1.50 15.67 -35.61
C ASN A 60 -0.57 15.12 -34.53
N GLN A 61 0.27 14.19 -34.95
CA GLN A 61 1.29 13.52 -34.14
C GLN A 61 2.68 13.86 -34.65
N LEU A 62 3.56 14.29 -33.74
CA LEU A 62 5.00 14.42 -33.97
C LEU A 62 5.70 13.20 -33.37
N GLY A 63 6.41 12.44 -34.20
CA GLY A 63 7.40 11.45 -33.78
C GLY A 63 8.80 12.05 -33.74
N VAL A 64 9.56 11.78 -32.69
CA VAL A 64 10.93 12.26 -32.46
C VAL A 64 11.82 11.05 -32.21
N ARG A 65 12.74 10.75 -33.14
CA ARG A 65 13.72 9.66 -33.06
C ARG A 65 15.03 10.18 -32.49
N ILE A 66 15.58 9.47 -31.50
CA ILE A 66 16.83 9.83 -30.80
C ILE A 66 17.95 8.83 -31.15
N LYS A 67 19.22 9.26 -31.02
CA LYS A 67 20.44 8.42 -31.18
C LYS A 67 20.37 7.08 -30.44
N ASP A 68 19.87 7.10 -29.20
CA ASP A 68 19.72 5.93 -28.32
C ASP A 68 18.63 4.93 -28.79
N GLY A 69 18.09 5.09 -30.01
CA GLY A 69 17.01 4.26 -30.55
C GLY A 69 15.62 4.55 -29.97
N LEU A 70 15.54 5.40 -28.94
CA LEU A 70 14.30 5.86 -28.33
C LEU A 70 13.45 6.69 -29.31
N PHE A 71 12.12 6.53 -29.23
CA PHE A 71 11.17 7.22 -30.08
C PHE A 71 10.03 7.83 -29.25
N TYR A 72 10.01 9.15 -29.13
CA TYR A 72 8.96 9.88 -28.42
C TYR A 72 7.85 10.32 -29.37
N LYS A 73 6.60 10.08 -28.98
CA LYS A 73 5.39 10.48 -29.71
C LYS A 73 4.68 11.60 -28.98
N PHE A 74 4.42 12.72 -29.63
CA PHE A 74 3.65 13.83 -29.09
C PHE A 74 2.37 14.02 -29.91
N THR A 75 1.19 13.94 -29.27
CA THR A 75 -0.12 14.09 -29.93
C THR A 75 -0.87 15.30 -29.38
N GLY A 76 -1.61 16.00 -30.24
CA GLY A 76 -2.39 17.19 -29.84
C GLY A 76 -2.24 18.42 -30.74
N PHE A 77 -1.31 18.40 -31.69
CA PHE A 77 -1.04 19.54 -32.56
C PHE A 77 -2.17 19.80 -33.57
N ARG A 78 -2.43 21.08 -33.85
CA ARG A 78 -3.40 21.55 -34.84
C ARG A 78 -2.75 21.59 -36.23
N ASP A 79 -3.55 21.58 -37.29
CA ASP A 79 -3.04 21.67 -38.67
C ASP A 79 -2.23 22.96 -38.94
N GLN A 80 -2.53 24.05 -38.23
CA GLN A 80 -1.79 25.32 -38.31
C GLN A 80 -0.41 25.27 -37.63
N ASP A 81 -0.24 24.40 -36.63
CA ASP A 81 0.99 24.29 -35.85
C ASP A 81 2.07 23.53 -36.63
N VAL A 82 1.66 22.52 -37.42
CA VAL A 82 2.54 21.62 -38.20
C VAL A 82 3.48 22.37 -39.13
N ALA A 83 2.96 23.32 -39.93
CA ALA A 83 3.78 24.12 -40.84
C ALA A 83 4.78 24.99 -40.05
N SER A 84 4.30 25.67 -39.01
CA SER A 84 5.11 26.54 -38.14
C SER A 84 6.23 25.77 -37.43
N LEU A 85 5.96 24.55 -36.97
CA LEU A 85 6.91 23.66 -36.33
C LEU A 85 7.92 23.08 -37.32
N SER A 86 7.50 22.71 -38.53
CA SER A 86 8.41 22.19 -39.55
C SER A 86 9.45 23.22 -39.97
N THR A 87 9.06 24.48 -40.16
CA THR A 87 10.01 25.59 -40.38
C THR A 87 10.91 25.81 -39.15
N PHE A 88 10.39 25.66 -37.93
CA PHE A 88 11.20 25.77 -36.71
C PHE A 88 12.26 24.66 -36.63
N PHE A 89 11.92 23.40 -36.89
CA PHE A 89 12.88 22.29 -36.88
C PHE A 89 13.91 22.39 -37.99
N GLN A 90 13.51 22.80 -39.20
CA GLN A 90 14.44 23.03 -40.31
C GLN A 90 15.43 24.16 -39.98
N THR A 91 14.97 25.24 -39.33
CA THR A 91 15.82 26.38 -38.94
C THR A 91 16.71 26.08 -37.73
N THR A 92 16.16 25.40 -36.72
CA THR A 92 16.81 25.22 -35.40
C THR A 92 17.67 23.96 -35.37
N CYS A 93 17.16 22.86 -35.92
CA CYS A 93 17.82 21.54 -35.87
C CYS A 93 18.48 21.14 -37.20
N GLY A 94 18.13 21.79 -38.33
CA GLY A 94 18.59 21.39 -39.66
C GLY A 94 17.90 20.15 -40.22
N ILE A 95 16.88 19.63 -39.53
CA ILE A 95 16.15 18.41 -39.88
C ILE A 95 14.80 18.80 -40.50
N THR A 96 14.54 18.30 -41.72
CA THR A 96 13.22 18.41 -42.36
C THR A 96 12.35 17.25 -41.89
N PRO A 97 11.19 17.47 -41.24
CA PRO A 97 10.32 16.37 -40.82
C PRO A 97 9.69 15.61 -42.00
N GLU A 98 9.68 14.29 -41.92
CA GLU A 98 9.05 13.40 -42.92
C GLU A 98 7.54 13.32 -42.69
N GLU A 99 6.71 13.36 -43.74
CA GLU A 99 5.26 13.13 -43.62
C GLU A 99 4.90 11.65 -43.82
N LYS A 100 4.35 11.01 -42.78
CA LYS A 100 3.86 9.62 -42.78
C LYS A 100 2.34 9.57 -42.83
N GLN A 101 1.80 8.61 -43.59
CA GLN A 101 0.36 8.36 -43.66
C GLN A 101 -0.06 7.13 -42.83
N LEU A 102 -1.11 7.31 -42.02
CA LEU A 102 -1.77 6.23 -41.28
C LEU A 102 -2.62 5.36 -42.23
N SER A 103 -2.58 4.04 -42.05
CA SER A 103 -3.41 3.10 -42.81
C SER A 103 -4.80 2.95 -42.18
N ILE A 104 -5.79 3.61 -42.78
CA ILE A 104 -7.22 3.51 -42.40
C ILE A 104 -7.94 2.33 -43.07
N SER A 105 -7.22 1.38 -43.68
CA SER A 105 -7.80 0.39 -44.60
C SER A 105 -8.37 -0.88 -43.95
N GLY A 106 -8.15 -1.10 -42.64
CA GLY A 106 -8.61 -2.30 -41.93
C GLY A 106 -8.03 -3.62 -42.43
N LYS A 107 -6.90 -3.58 -43.16
CA LYS A 107 -6.21 -4.77 -43.67
C LYS A 107 -5.13 -5.22 -42.69
N ASN A 108 -5.12 -6.51 -42.39
CA ASN A 108 -4.22 -7.13 -41.41
C ASN A 108 -3.02 -7.85 -42.08
N TRP A 109 -2.73 -7.55 -43.35
CA TRP A 109 -1.59 -8.09 -44.09
C TRP A 109 -0.72 -6.95 -44.60
N GLY A 110 0.60 -7.14 -44.54
CA GLY A 110 1.58 -6.09 -44.72
C GLY A 110 3.02 -6.57 -44.47
N GLU A 111 3.93 -5.62 -44.40
CA GLU A 111 5.37 -5.82 -44.14
C GLU A 111 5.71 -5.34 -42.72
N VAL A 112 6.79 -5.86 -42.12
CA VAL A 112 7.24 -5.44 -40.79
C VAL A 112 8.59 -4.73 -40.90
N ASP A 113 8.61 -3.43 -40.70
CA ASP A 113 9.84 -2.64 -40.66
C ASP A 113 10.38 -2.54 -39.22
N LEU A 114 11.68 -2.79 -39.04
CA LEU A 114 12.35 -2.93 -37.75
C LEU A 114 13.47 -1.88 -37.62
N ASN A 115 13.12 -0.71 -37.08
CA ASN A 115 14.00 0.45 -36.99
C ASN A 115 14.55 0.60 -35.57
N GLY A 116 15.68 -0.03 -35.29
CA GLY A 116 16.26 -0.06 -33.95
C GLY A 116 15.31 -0.72 -32.96
N ASN A 117 14.89 0.01 -31.94
CA ASN A 117 14.01 -0.48 -30.87
C ASN A 117 12.49 -0.30 -31.19
N MET A 118 12.13 -0.16 -32.46
CA MET A 118 10.74 0.10 -32.91
C MET A 118 10.32 -0.84 -34.04
N LEU A 119 9.28 -1.63 -33.79
CA LEU A 119 8.58 -2.45 -34.77
C LEU A 119 7.45 -1.64 -35.41
N THR A 120 7.43 -1.53 -36.73
CA THR A 120 6.44 -0.78 -37.51
C THR A 120 5.71 -1.72 -38.47
N PHE A 121 4.38 -1.78 -38.41
CA PHE A 121 3.58 -2.58 -39.35
C PHE A 121 3.12 -1.71 -40.52
N LEU A 122 3.49 -2.10 -41.74
CA LEU A 122 3.26 -1.35 -42.98
C LEU A 122 2.24 -2.08 -43.87
N VAL A 123 1.09 -1.44 -44.11
CA VAL A 123 0.03 -1.96 -44.98
C VAL A 123 0.15 -1.27 -46.34
N GLY A 124 0.97 -1.88 -47.21
CA GLY A 124 1.55 -1.19 -48.36
C GLY A 124 2.48 -0.07 -47.87
N SER A 125 2.51 1.08 -48.55
CA SER A 125 3.33 2.24 -48.17
C SER A 125 2.79 3.07 -46.98
N LYS A 126 1.84 2.53 -46.19
CA LYS A 126 1.19 3.26 -45.09
C LYS A 126 1.37 2.54 -43.76
N GLN A 127 1.74 3.28 -42.73
CA GLN A 127 1.94 2.75 -41.39
C GLN A 127 0.58 2.46 -40.74
N ALA A 128 0.33 1.23 -40.30
CA ALA A 128 -0.89 0.85 -39.62
C ALA A 128 -0.77 1.02 -38.10
N PHE A 129 0.31 0.51 -37.52
CA PHE A 129 0.67 0.69 -36.11
C PHE A 129 2.19 0.58 -35.92
N GLU A 130 2.66 0.95 -34.74
CA GLU A 130 4.05 0.79 -34.31
C GLU A 130 4.12 0.47 -32.81
N VAL A 131 5.09 -0.34 -32.42
CA VAL A 131 5.30 -0.79 -31.03
C VAL A 131 6.79 -0.73 -30.69
N SER A 132 7.10 -0.30 -29.48
CA SER A 132 8.45 -0.36 -28.91
C SER A 132 8.83 -1.82 -28.63
N LEU A 133 10.05 -2.22 -28.98
CA LEU A 133 10.55 -3.57 -28.67
C LEU A 133 11.06 -3.67 -27.22
N ALA A 134 11.45 -2.56 -26.58
CA ALA A 134 11.72 -2.47 -25.14
C ALA A 134 10.47 -2.72 -24.26
N ASP A 135 9.29 -2.68 -24.87
CA ASP A 135 8.01 -2.92 -24.19
C ASP A 135 7.63 -4.41 -24.18
N VAL A 136 8.34 -5.25 -24.95
CA VAL A 136 8.11 -6.69 -25.08
C VAL A 136 8.72 -7.39 -23.87
N ALA A 137 7.93 -8.24 -23.20
CA ALA A 137 8.36 -9.05 -22.07
C ALA A 137 8.98 -10.37 -22.51
N GLN A 138 8.35 -11.02 -23.48
CA GLN A 138 8.65 -12.37 -23.93
C GLN A 138 8.22 -12.52 -25.39
N THR A 139 8.97 -13.30 -26.17
CA THR A 139 8.55 -13.68 -27.52
C THR A 139 8.78 -15.15 -27.81
N GLN A 140 7.74 -15.80 -28.34
CA GLN A 140 7.65 -17.24 -28.49
C GLN A 140 6.94 -17.63 -29.78
N LEU A 141 7.29 -18.80 -30.30
CA LEU A 141 6.66 -19.38 -31.48
C LEU A 141 5.35 -20.08 -31.07
N GLN A 142 4.22 -19.58 -31.54
CA GLN A 142 2.89 -20.12 -31.27
C GLN A 142 2.53 -21.19 -32.33
N GLY A 143 3.42 -22.16 -32.53
CA GLY A 143 3.36 -23.12 -33.63
C GLY A 143 4.52 -22.96 -34.60
N LYS A 144 4.27 -23.14 -35.91
CA LYS A 144 5.33 -23.11 -36.94
C LYS A 144 5.51 -21.75 -37.62
N ASN A 145 4.45 -20.98 -37.75
CA ASN A 145 4.41 -19.75 -38.56
C ASN A 145 4.10 -18.50 -37.74
N ASP A 146 3.60 -18.66 -36.51
CA ASP A 146 3.03 -17.59 -35.71
C ASP A 146 4.01 -17.17 -34.61
N VAL A 147 4.28 -15.86 -34.49
CA VAL A 147 5.21 -15.28 -33.52
C VAL A 147 4.44 -14.39 -32.56
N MET A 148 4.36 -14.82 -31.31
CA MET A 148 3.75 -14.06 -30.22
C MET A 148 4.77 -13.11 -29.61
N LEU A 149 4.34 -11.89 -29.33
CA LEU A 149 4.99 -10.91 -28.47
C LEU A 149 4.05 -10.65 -27.28
N GLU A 150 4.46 -11.09 -26.11
CA GLU A 150 3.82 -10.71 -24.85
C GLU A 150 4.43 -9.37 -24.42
N PHE A 151 3.60 -8.40 -24.03
CA PHE A 151 4.05 -7.09 -23.57
C PHE A 151 4.05 -7.06 -22.05
N HIS A 152 5.03 -6.38 -21.44
CA HIS A 152 5.02 -6.23 -19.99
C HIS A 152 3.72 -5.57 -19.54
N VAL A 153 2.96 -6.22 -18.67
CA VAL A 153 1.91 -5.54 -17.91
C VAL A 153 2.63 -4.66 -16.89
N ASP A 154 2.86 -3.41 -17.27
CA ASP A 154 3.37 -2.41 -16.34
C ASP A 154 2.17 -1.95 -15.52
N ASP A 155 2.06 -2.48 -14.30
CA ASP A 155 0.95 -2.19 -13.41
C ASP A 155 0.85 -0.70 -13.04
N THR A 156 1.85 0.14 -13.37
CA THR A 156 1.74 1.60 -13.19
C THR A 156 0.78 2.26 -14.19
N THR A 157 0.60 1.75 -15.40
CA THR A 157 -0.09 2.51 -16.48
C THR A 157 -1.59 2.72 -16.24
N GLY A 158 -2.23 1.79 -15.52
CA GLY A 158 -3.69 1.65 -15.41
C GLY A 158 -4.43 2.68 -14.55
N ALA A 159 -3.84 3.84 -14.26
CA ALA A 159 -4.52 4.92 -13.53
C ALA A 159 -5.58 5.64 -14.38
N ASN A 160 -5.26 5.92 -15.65
CA ASN A 160 -6.14 6.68 -16.56
C ASN A 160 -6.48 5.93 -17.86
N GLU A 161 -5.83 4.80 -18.19
CA GLU A 161 -6.16 3.99 -19.35
C GLU A 161 -6.93 2.73 -18.95
N LYS A 162 -8.06 2.49 -19.65
CA LYS A 162 -8.96 1.36 -19.39
C LYS A 162 -8.57 0.10 -20.15
N ASP A 163 -7.92 0.29 -21.30
CA ASP A 163 -7.52 -0.75 -22.23
C ASP A 163 -5.99 -0.72 -22.33
N SER A 164 -5.35 -1.87 -22.22
CA SER A 164 -3.88 -2.01 -22.34
C SER A 164 -3.56 -3.20 -23.23
N LEU A 165 -2.51 -3.06 -24.05
CA LEU A 165 -2.03 -4.13 -24.91
C LEU A 165 -1.29 -5.19 -24.09
N MET A 166 -1.80 -6.42 -24.09
CA MET A 166 -1.18 -7.55 -23.38
C MET A 166 -0.33 -8.42 -24.32
N GLU A 167 -0.82 -8.67 -25.53
CA GLU A 167 -0.26 -9.64 -26.48
C GLU A 167 -0.51 -9.17 -27.93
N ILE A 168 0.44 -9.44 -28.84
CA ILE A 168 0.20 -9.48 -30.29
C ILE A 168 0.82 -10.76 -30.84
N SER A 169 0.06 -11.50 -31.67
CA SER A 169 0.58 -12.63 -32.44
C SER A 169 0.60 -12.29 -33.94
N PHE A 170 1.74 -12.46 -34.59
CA PHE A 170 1.96 -12.20 -36.01
C PHE A 170 2.07 -13.52 -36.80
N HIS A 171 1.24 -13.71 -37.82
CA HIS A 171 1.39 -14.81 -38.77
C HIS A 171 2.45 -14.48 -39.82
N ILE A 172 3.48 -15.33 -39.96
CA ILE A 172 4.55 -15.19 -40.94
C ILE A 172 4.51 -16.38 -41.91
N PRO A 173 4.13 -16.17 -43.18
CA PRO A 173 4.04 -17.25 -44.15
C PRO A 173 5.43 -17.71 -44.60
N ASN A 174 5.55 -18.98 -44.97
CA ASN A 174 6.80 -19.57 -45.46
C ASN A 174 7.26 -19.00 -46.83
N SER A 175 6.42 -18.20 -47.49
CA SER A 175 6.75 -17.42 -48.69
C SER A 175 7.24 -15.99 -48.39
N ASN A 176 7.54 -15.66 -47.13
CA ASN A 176 8.05 -14.35 -46.74
C ASN A 176 9.47 -14.10 -47.30
N THR A 177 9.62 -13.02 -48.07
CA THR A 177 10.89 -12.62 -48.72
C THR A 177 11.77 -11.70 -47.88
N GLN A 178 11.26 -11.19 -46.75
CA GLN A 178 11.93 -10.24 -45.86
C GLN A 178 12.69 -10.97 -44.72
N PHE A 179 12.14 -12.08 -44.24
CA PHE A 179 12.71 -12.95 -43.20
C PHE A 179 12.97 -14.34 -43.76
N VAL A 180 13.80 -14.43 -44.80
CA VAL A 180 14.16 -15.71 -45.44
C VAL A 180 14.79 -16.65 -44.41
N GLY A 181 14.34 -17.90 -44.38
CA GLY A 181 14.79 -18.93 -43.46
C GLY A 181 14.95 -20.29 -44.15
N ASP A 182 15.74 -21.16 -43.53
CA ASP A 182 16.12 -22.49 -44.03
C ASP A 182 15.19 -23.59 -43.50
N GLU A 183 15.33 -24.83 -43.99
CA GLU A 183 14.56 -25.99 -43.51
C GLU A 183 14.67 -26.22 -41.99
N ASN A 184 15.78 -25.80 -41.37
CA ASN A 184 16.03 -25.89 -39.93
C ASN A 184 15.67 -24.62 -39.12
N ARG A 185 15.27 -23.52 -39.79
CA ARG A 185 14.84 -22.26 -39.16
C ARG A 185 13.77 -21.57 -40.03
N PRO A 186 12.46 -21.81 -39.81
CA PRO A 186 11.41 -21.18 -40.61
C PRO A 186 11.44 -19.65 -40.49
N PRO A 187 10.90 -18.89 -41.46
CA PRO A 187 10.81 -17.43 -41.42
C PRO A 187 10.29 -16.82 -40.10
N ALA A 188 9.33 -17.49 -39.46
CA ALA A 188 8.82 -17.09 -38.14
C ALA A 188 9.91 -17.15 -37.04
N GLN A 189 10.79 -18.16 -37.06
CA GLN A 189 11.91 -18.25 -36.13
C GLN A 189 12.96 -17.17 -36.42
N VAL A 190 13.27 -16.90 -37.69
CA VAL A 190 14.19 -15.82 -38.09
C VAL A 190 13.68 -14.45 -37.61
N PHE A 191 12.36 -14.21 -37.73
CA PHE A 191 11.73 -13.00 -37.20
C PHE A 191 11.78 -12.91 -35.66
N ARG A 192 11.45 -14.00 -34.96
CA ARG A 192 11.55 -14.08 -33.49
C ARG A 192 12.98 -13.81 -33.02
N ASP A 193 13.97 -14.48 -33.59
CA ASP A 193 15.39 -14.34 -33.19
C ASP A 193 15.89 -12.91 -33.48
N LYS A 194 15.34 -12.23 -34.50
CA LYS A 194 15.59 -10.81 -34.79
C LYS A 194 14.87 -9.85 -33.81
N ILE A 195 13.68 -10.19 -33.32
CA ILE A 195 13.04 -9.48 -32.20
C ILE A 195 13.86 -9.65 -30.92
N MET A 196 14.29 -10.87 -30.57
CA MET A 196 15.08 -11.14 -29.36
C MET A 196 16.46 -10.48 -29.33
N SER A 197 16.96 -10.00 -30.46
CA SER A 197 18.21 -9.24 -30.56
C SER A 197 18.00 -7.72 -30.71
N MET A 198 16.75 -7.25 -30.65
CA MET A 198 16.38 -5.82 -30.70
C MET A 198 15.54 -5.38 -29.49
N ALA A 199 14.73 -6.27 -28.95
CA ALA A 199 14.10 -6.18 -27.63
C ALA A 199 15.09 -6.64 -26.54
N ASP A 200 14.90 -6.20 -25.31
CA ASP A 200 15.70 -6.64 -24.14
C ASP A 200 15.21 -8.01 -23.61
N VAL A 201 14.93 -8.94 -24.54
CA VAL A 201 14.33 -10.25 -24.30
C VAL A 201 15.42 -11.32 -24.46
N GLY A 202 16.42 -11.23 -23.59
CA GLY A 202 17.44 -12.26 -23.43
C GLY A 202 16.84 -13.63 -23.11
N ALA A 203 17.51 -14.70 -23.56
CA ALA A 203 17.16 -16.07 -23.21
C ALA A 203 17.60 -16.37 -21.76
N GLY A 204 16.86 -15.79 -20.82
CA GLY A 204 17.33 -15.41 -19.48
C GLY A 204 17.15 -13.90 -19.37
N GLY A 205 16.13 -13.46 -18.62
CA GLY A 205 15.84 -12.03 -18.44
C GLY A 205 16.97 -11.33 -17.68
N GLU A 206 17.13 -10.01 -17.90
CA GLU A 206 18.20 -9.15 -17.35
C GLU A 206 18.77 -9.70 -16.03
N GLU A 207 20.03 -10.15 -16.00
CA GLU A 207 20.65 -10.66 -14.77
C GLU A 207 20.55 -9.56 -13.69
N SER A 208 19.95 -9.91 -12.54
CA SER A 208 19.68 -8.91 -11.50
C SER A 208 21.00 -8.34 -10.99
N VAL A 209 21.15 -7.03 -11.08
CA VAL A 209 22.29 -6.24 -10.58
C VAL A 209 22.51 -6.46 -9.09
N VAL A 210 21.43 -6.64 -8.35
CA VAL A 210 21.39 -7.14 -6.98
C VAL A 210 19.96 -7.63 -6.68
N THR A 211 19.83 -8.67 -5.86
CA THR A 211 18.53 -9.15 -5.36
C THR A 211 18.51 -9.09 -3.84
N PHE A 212 17.49 -8.45 -3.27
CA PHE A 212 17.23 -8.45 -1.82
C PHE A 212 16.08 -9.42 -1.53
N GLU A 213 16.40 -10.58 -0.98
CA GLU A 213 15.41 -11.63 -0.72
C GLU A 213 14.50 -11.33 0.48
N GLY A 214 13.25 -11.76 0.40
CA GLY A 214 12.35 -11.83 1.56
C GLY A 214 12.09 -10.50 2.27
N ILE A 215 12.08 -9.37 1.57
CA ILE A 215 11.77 -8.06 2.15
C ILE A 215 10.27 -7.97 2.48
N ALA A 216 9.96 -7.38 3.63
CA ALA A 216 8.58 -7.13 4.04
C ALA A 216 8.07 -5.85 3.36
N ILE A 217 6.98 -5.93 2.61
CA ILE A 217 6.31 -4.77 2.03
C ILE A 217 4.95 -4.63 2.71
N LEU A 218 4.72 -3.47 3.34
CA LEU A 218 3.48 -3.18 4.05
C LEU A 218 2.37 -2.73 3.09
N THR A 219 2.75 -2.00 2.05
CA THR A 219 1.85 -1.50 1.01
C THR A 219 2.57 -1.61 -0.34
N PRO A 220 2.07 -2.40 -1.32
CA PRO A 220 1.03 -3.42 -1.18
C PRO A 220 1.48 -4.57 -0.27
N ARG A 221 0.62 -5.01 0.66
CA ARG A 221 0.99 -5.98 1.69
C ARG A 221 1.45 -7.33 1.10
N GLY A 222 2.64 -7.76 1.50
CA GLY A 222 3.22 -9.08 1.17
C GLY A 222 4.69 -9.21 1.60
N ARG A 223 5.30 -10.33 1.23
CA ARG A 223 6.75 -10.55 1.35
C ARG A 223 7.29 -10.83 -0.05
N TYR A 224 8.32 -10.10 -0.44
CA TYR A 224 8.77 -10.00 -1.84
C TYR A 224 10.29 -10.12 -1.93
N ASN A 225 10.78 -10.74 -3.00
CA ASN A 225 12.15 -10.59 -3.44
C ASN A 225 12.23 -9.32 -4.30
N VAL A 226 13.22 -8.48 -4.03
CA VAL A 226 13.38 -7.16 -4.64
C VAL A 226 14.58 -7.22 -5.56
N GLU A 227 14.30 -7.53 -6.83
CA GLU A 227 15.28 -7.70 -7.90
C GLU A 227 15.51 -6.31 -8.54
N LEU A 228 16.72 -5.77 -8.44
CA LEU A 228 17.11 -4.56 -9.16
C LEU A 228 17.82 -4.98 -10.45
N HIS A 229 17.35 -4.49 -11.59
CA HIS A 229 17.97 -4.71 -12.90
C HIS A 229 18.51 -3.37 -13.46
N LEU A 230 19.03 -3.35 -14.69
CA LEU A 230 19.62 -2.14 -15.28
C LEU A 230 18.57 -1.15 -15.76
N SER A 231 17.41 -1.63 -16.25
CA SER A 231 16.33 -0.77 -16.75
C SER A 231 15.10 -0.66 -15.82
N PHE A 232 14.85 -1.67 -14.97
CA PHE A 232 13.67 -1.74 -14.08
C PHE A 232 13.98 -2.32 -12.68
N LEU A 233 13.06 -2.06 -11.75
CA LEU A 233 12.89 -2.76 -10.47
C LEU A 233 11.81 -3.85 -10.66
N ARG A 234 12.04 -5.05 -10.13
CA ARG A 234 11.03 -6.10 -10.01
C ARG A 234 10.80 -6.50 -8.55
N LEU A 235 9.54 -6.68 -8.21
CA LEU A 235 9.07 -7.21 -6.92
C LEU A 235 8.47 -8.57 -7.17
N GLN A 236 9.29 -9.62 -7.09
CA GLN A 236 8.84 -11.00 -7.23
C GLN A 236 8.15 -11.46 -5.94
N GLY A 237 6.98 -12.09 -6.03
CA GLY A 237 6.20 -12.49 -4.86
C GLY A 237 5.33 -13.72 -5.09
N GLN A 238 5.14 -14.53 -4.04
CA GLN A 238 4.49 -15.87 -4.08
C GLN A 238 3.11 -15.96 -4.77
N ALA A 239 2.46 -14.84 -5.08
CA ALA A 239 1.16 -14.80 -5.75
C ALA A 239 0.97 -13.62 -6.72
N ASN A 240 1.91 -12.66 -6.79
CA ASN A 240 1.87 -11.49 -7.67
C ASN A 240 3.31 -11.01 -7.86
N ASP A 241 3.74 -10.83 -9.10
CA ASP A 241 4.99 -10.16 -9.46
C ASP A 241 4.67 -8.76 -9.99
N PHE A 242 5.46 -7.75 -9.65
CA PHE A 242 5.37 -6.40 -10.23
C PHE A 242 6.67 -6.04 -10.95
N LYS A 243 6.60 -5.54 -12.19
CA LYS A 243 7.71 -4.87 -12.88
C LYS A 243 7.45 -3.36 -12.90
N ILE A 244 8.43 -2.58 -12.44
CA ILE A 244 8.34 -1.15 -12.19
C ILE A 244 9.50 -0.46 -12.90
N GLN A 245 9.20 0.33 -13.93
CA GLN A 245 10.22 1.08 -14.66
C GLN A 245 10.83 2.20 -13.82
N TYR A 246 12.14 2.43 -13.92
CA TYR A 246 12.81 3.53 -13.22
C TYR A 246 12.40 4.94 -13.70
N SER A 247 11.68 5.02 -14.83
CA SER A 247 10.99 6.23 -15.27
C SER A 247 9.84 6.63 -14.33
N SER A 248 9.09 5.65 -13.80
CA SER A 248 7.95 5.86 -12.91
C SER A 248 8.36 6.20 -11.47
N VAL A 249 9.62 6.00 -11.09
CA VAL A 249 10.12 6.32 -9.74
C VAL A 249 10.36 7.83 -9.59
N VAL A 250 9.48 8.51 -8.85
CA VAL A 250 9.52 9.97 -8.65
C VAL A 250 10.46 10.36 -7.51
N ARG A 251 10.35 9.66 -6.37
CA ARG A 251 11.04 10.01 -5.13
C ARG A 251 11.19 8.80 -4.21
N LEU A 252 12.34 8.74 -3.54
CA LEU A 252 12.61 7.79 -2.47
C LEU A 252 12.54 8.53 -1.14
N PHE A 253 11.96 7.91 -0.12
CA PHE A 253 11.98 8.40 1.26
C PHE A 253 12.62 7.35 2.15
N LEU A 254 13.61 7.74 2.96
CA LEU A 254 14.26 6.89 3.95
C LEU A 254 13.87 7.41 5.34
N LEU A 255 13.05 6.65 6.05
CA LEU A 255 12.30 7.09 7.23
C LEU A 255 12.48 6.08 8.38
N PRO A 256 13.46 6.31 9.29
CA PRO A 256 13.68 5.44 10.45
C PRO A 256 12.50 5.54 11.42
N LYS A 257 12.04 4.40 11.95
CA LYS A 257 10.94 4.38 12.91
C LYS A 257 11.47 4.51 14.33
N SER A 258 10.91 5.46 15.09
CA SER A 258 11.25 5.58 16.51
C SER A 258 10.84 4.33 17.29
N ASN A 259 11.70 3.89 18.22
CA ASN A 259 11.41 2.87 19.23
C ASN A 259 11.11 1.46 18.65
N GLN A 260 11.52 1.15 17.41
CA GLN A 260 11.48 -0.19 16.83
C GLN A 260 12.71 -0.43 15.93
N PRO A 261 13.21 -1.67 15.78
CA PRO A 261 14.38 -2.01 14.96
C PRO A 261 14.07 -2.02 13.46
N PHE A 262 13.23 -1.10 12.98
CA PHE A 262 12.76 -1.06 11.60
C PHE A 262 12.88 0.32 10.98
N THR A 263 13.32 0.36 9.74
CA THR A 263 13.39 1.57 8.91
C THR A 263 12.51 1.40 7.68
N PHE A 264 11.65 2.38 7.42
CA PHE A 264 10.82 2.39 6.22
C PHE A 264 11.59 3.00 5.06
N VAL A 265 11.58 2.31 3.92
CA VAL A 265 11.96 2.90 2.63
C VAL A 265 10.69 2.98 1.79
N VAL A 266 10.32 4.19 1.38
CA VAL A 266 9.11 4.41 0.58
C VAL A 266 9.47 4.86 -0.82
N VAL A 267 9.12 4.02 -1.81
CA VAL A 267 9.27 4.32 -3.23
C VAL A 267 7.96 4.95 -3.70
N THR A 268 8.01 6.24 -4.07
CA THR A 268 6.85 6.96 -4.62
C THR A 268 6.87 6.88 -6.14
N LEU A 269 5.74 6.43 -6.70
CA LEU A 269 5.56 6.13 -8.11
C LEU A 269 4.53 7.06 -8.74
N ASP A 270 4.87 7.61 -9.91
CA ASP A 270 3.91 8.17 -10.85
C ASP A 270 4.22 7.62 -12.25
N PRO A 271 3.32 6.81 -12.85
CA PRO A 271 2.00 6.46 -12.35
C PRO A 271 2.03 5.31 -11.28
N PRO A 272 0.92 5.04 -10.56
CA PRO A 272 0.89 4.14 -9.39
C PRO A 272 0.65 2.65 -9.73
N ILE A 273 1.36 1.70 -9.09
CA ILE A 273 1.14 0.26 -9.38
C ILE A 273 -0.25 -0.23 -8.97
N ARG A 274 -0.84 -1.08 -9.81
CA ARG A 274 -2.13 -1.73 -9.63
C ARG A 274 -2.00 -3.12 -9.01
N LYS A 275 -2.98 -3.52 -8.19
CA LYS A 275 -3.17 -4.91 -7.72
C LYS A 275 -4.67 -5.20 -7.71
N GLY A 276 -5.16 -5.89 -8.74
CA GLY A 276 -6.60 -6.05 -8.98
C GLY A 276 -7.26 -4.70 -9.32
N GLN A 277 -8.10 -4.17 -8.44
CA GLN A 277 -8.73 -2.85 -8.60
C GLN A 277 -8.03 -1.72 -7.82
N THR A 278 -7.12 -2.05 -6.89
CA THR A 278 -6.46 -1.05 -6.02
C THR A 278 -5.19 -0.50 -6.68
N LEU A 279 -5.00 0.82 -6.64
CA LEU A 279 -3.77 1.50 -7.05
C LEU A 279 -2.93 1.88 -5.80
N TYR A 280 -1.61 1.83 -5.94
CA TYR A 280 -0.63 2.14 -4.89
C TYR A 280 0.43 3.13 -5.41
N PRO A 281 0.28 4.44 -5.14
CA PRO A 281 1.29 5.46 -5.49
C PRO A 281 2.55 5.40 -4.61
N HIS A 282 2.51 4.65 -3.52
CA HIS A 282 3.63 4.50 -2.59
C HIS A 282 3.83 3.03 -2.25
N ILE A 283 5.03 2.51 -2.52
CA ILE A 283 5.46 1.19 -2.07
C ILE A 283 6.24 1.37 -0.78
N VAL A 284 5.72 0.82 0.32
CA VAL A 284 6.30 0.95 1.67
C VAL A 284 7.03 -0.36 2.01
N LEU A 285 8.35 -0.35 1.83
CA LEU A 285 9.23 -1.44 2.26
C LEU A 285 9.61 -1.22 3.73
N GLN A 286 9.65 -2.32 4.49
CA GLN A 286 10.11 -2.36 5.88
C GLN A 286 11.40 -3.18 5.92
N PHE A 287 12.50 -2.51 6.22
CA PHE A 287 13.80 -3.12 6.45
C PHE A 287 14.09 -3.16 7.96
N GLU A 288 14.88 -4.13 8.39
CA GLU A 288 15.50 -4.14 9.72
C GLU A 288 16.60 -3.07 9.77
N THR A 289 16.65 -2.30 10.86
CA THR A 289 17.56 -1.14 10.96
C THR A 289 19.01 -1.58 11.05
N ASP A 290 19.30 -2.58 11.90
CA ASP A 290 20.66 -2.95 12.27
C ASP A 290 21.25 -4.07 11.39
N TYR A 291 20.48 -4.57 10.41
CA TYR A 291 20.92 -5.64 9.52
C TYR A 291 21.92 -5.11 8.47
N VAL A 292 23.20 -5.46 8.67
CA VAL A 292 24.29 -5.17 7.73
C VAL A 292 24.27 -6.16 6.57
N VAL A 293 24.40 -5.66 5.35
CA VAL A 293 24.54 -6.45 4.13
C VAL A 293 25.87 -6.13 3.43
N ASP A 294 26.44 -7.14 2.78
CA ASP A 294 27.58 -7.05 1.86
C ASP A 294 27.03 -7.40 0.47
N SER A 295 27.18 -6.52 -0.52
CA SER A 295 26.52 -6.66 -1.83
C SER A 295 27.43 -6.19 -2.95
N SER A 296 28.00 -7.16 -3.68
CA SER A 296 28.65 -6.96 -4.97
C SER A 296 27.60 -6.76 -6.08
N LEU A 297 27.81 -5.79 -6.98
CA LEU A 297 26.94 -5.59 -8.12
C LEU A 297 27.33 -6.48 -9.30
N SER A 298 26.35 -7.18 -9.87
CA SER A 298 26.46 -7.92 -11.14
C SER A 298 26.36 -6.96 -12.33
N ILE A 299 27.37 -6.11 -12.52
CA ILE A 299 27.50 -5.17 -13.67
C ILE A 299 28.89 -5.33 -14.28
N SER A 300 28.99 -5.30 -15.61
CA SER A 300 30.29 -5.23 -16.30
C SER A 300 31.04 -3.93 -16.02
N GLU A 301 32.35 -4.00 -15.81
CA GLU A 301 33.18 -2.84 -15.48
C GLU A 301 33.11 -1.73 -16.55
N ASP A 302 32.89 -2.08 -17.81
CA ASP A 302 32.67 -1.13 -18.91
C ASP A 302 31.39 -0.30 -18.73
N LEU A 303 30.27 -0.89 -18.30
CA LEU A 303 29.02 -0.17 -18.04
C LEU A 303 29.09 0.64 -16.75
N LEU A 304 29.76 0.10 -15.72
CA LEU A 304 30.00 0.80 -14.47
C LEU A 304 30.85 2.06 -14.71
N SER A 305 31.98 1.92 -15.41
CA SER A 305 32.94 2.99 -15.66
C SER A 305 32.48 4.03 -16.70
N SER A 306 31.54 3.70 -17.59
CA SER A 306 31.01 4.63 -18.60
C SER A 306 29.74 5.38 -18.16
N LYS A 307 28.73 4.69 -17.59
CA LYS A 307 27.39 5.24 -17.35
C LYS A 307 27.07 5.53 -15.88
N TYR A 308 27.76 4.85 -14.96
CA TYR A 308 27.44 4.84 -13.52
C TYR A 308 28.61 5.21 -12.61
N LYS A 309 29.75 5.66 -13.15
CA LYS A 309 31.01 5.89 -12.43
C LYS A 309 30.90 6.81 -11.21
N ASP A 310 30.03 7.82 -11.27
CA ASP A 310 29.77 8.79 -10.19
C ASP A 310 28.46 8.49 -9.43
N LYS A 311 27.89 7.28 -9.61
CA LYS A 311 26.53 6.90 -9.15
C LYS A 311 26.46 5.54 -8.45
N LEU A 312 27.31 4.58 -8.84
CA LEU A 312 27.34 3.24 -8.30
C LEU A 312 28.78 2.78 -8.03
N GLU A 313 28.98 2.17 -6.87
CA GLU A 313 30.20 1.44 -6.50
C GLU A 313 30.04 -0.05 -6.81
N PRO A 314 31.14 -0.81 -7.09
CA PRO A 314 31.05 -2.23 -7.44
C PRO A 314 30.67 -3.14 -6.26
N THR A 315 30.93 -2.71 -5.01
CA THR A 315 30.63 -3.46 -3.80
C THR A 315 30.18 -2.51 -2.69
N TYR A 316 29.03 -2.77 -2.10
CA TYR A 316 28.50 -2.01 -0.97
C TYR A 316 28.57 -2.82 0.33
N LYS A 317 28.96 -2.15 1.42
CA LYS A 317 28.91 -2.71 2.78
C LYS A 317 28.27 -1.69 3.72
N GLY A 318 27.19 -2.07 4.39
CA GLY A 318 26.45 -1.16 5.27
C GLY A 318 25.08 -1.68 5.64
N LEU A 319 24.27 -0.84 6.29
CA LEU A 319 22.90 -1.20 6.66
C LEU A 319 22.05 -1.43 5.40
N ILE A 320 21.29 -2.52 5.37
CA ILE A 320 20.53 -2.95 4.17
C ILE A 320 19.63 -1.86 3.59
N HIS A 321 19.01 -1.05 4.45
CA HIS A 321 18.15 0.04 4.04
C HIS A 321 18.92 1.21 3.38
N GLU A 322 20.17 1.45 3.77
CA GLU A 322 21.05 2.44 3.11
C GLU A 322 21.61 1.88 1.81
N VAL A 323 22.11 0.64 1.80
CA VAL A 323 22.62 -0.04 0.60
C VAL A 323 21.56 -0.11 -0.50
N PHE A 324 20.34 -0.58 -0.18
CA PHE A 324 19.20 -0.57 -1.09
C PHE A 324 18.88 0.83 -1.61
N THR A 325 18.84 1.83 -0.72
CA THR A 325 18.53 3.22 -1.09
C THR A 325 19.61 3.85 -1.98
N MET A 326 20.90 3.50 -1.78
CA MET A 326 22.01 3.97 -2.61
C MET A 326 21.97 3.36 -4.01
N ILE A 327 21.81 2.04 -4.12
CA ILE A 327 21.77 1.35 -5.41
C ILE A 327 20.54 1.77 -6.22
N LEU A 328 19.35 1.80 -5.60
CA LEU A 328 18.11 2.26 -6.25
C LEU A 328 18.19 3.74 -6.66
N ARG A 329 18.86 4.61 -5.88
CA ARG A 329 19.16 5.99 -6.28
C ARG A 329 20.09 6.05 -7.49
N GLY A 330 21.16 5.25 -7.50
CA GLY A 330 22.15 5.24 -8.58
C GLY A 330 21.58 4.78 -9.92
N LEU A 331 20.71 3.76 -9.90
CA LEU A 331 20.02 3.22 -11.07
C LEU A 331 18.89 4.15 -11.55
N SER A 332 17.98 4.58 -10.66
CA SER A 332 16.80 5.37 -11.06
C SER A 332 17.05 6.88 -11.27
N GLY A 333 18.10 7.41 -10.65
CA GLY A 333 18.34 8.85 -10.52
C GLY A 333 17.38 9.57 -9.57
N ALA A 334 16.48 8.85 -8.89
CA ALA A 334 15.48 9.44 -8.01
C ALA A 334 16.10 10.11 -6.77
N LYS A 335 15.55 11.26 -6.37
CA LYS A 335 16.05 11.98 -5.18
C LYS A 335 15.56 11.28 -3.91
N VAL A 336 16.50 11.05 -2.98
CA VAL A 336 16.24 10.50 -1.65
C VAL A 336 15.91 11.63 -0.68
N THR A 337 14.84 11.47 0.09
CA THR A 337 14.41 12.37 1.16
C THR A 337 14.60 11.67 2.49
N ARG A 338 15.45 12.22 3.37
CA ARG A 338 15.59 11.82 4.77
C ARG A 338 14.68 12.70 5.64
N PRO A 339 14.49 12.42 6.95
CA PRO A 339 13.72 13.28 7.85
C PRO A 339 14.28 14.71 7.91
N GLY A 340 13.42 15.66 8.29
CA GLY A 340 13.81 17.06 8.46
C GLY A 340 14.52 17.33 9.79
N LYS A 341 14.58 18.62 10.16
CA LYS A 341 15.06 19.07 11.48
C LYS A 341 14.12 18.72 12.65
N PHE A 342 12.92 18.20 12.37
CA PHE A 342 11.94 17.83 13.38
C PHE A 342 12.50 16.81 14.38
N ARG A 343 12.10 16.96 15.65
CA ARG A 343 12.24 15.95 16.71
C ARG A 343 10.93 15.84 17.47
N SER A 344 10.57 14.59 17.76
CA SER A 344 9.52 14.25 18.71
C SER A 344 10.07 14.30 20.14
N SER A 345 9.17 14.41 21.12
CA SER A 345 9.46 14.32 22.56
C SER A 345 10.21 13.05 22.99
N GLN A 346 10.18 12.00 22.15
CA GLN A 346 10.85 10.71 22.37
C GLN A 346 12.18 10.61 21.59
N ASP A 347 12.80 11.74 21.23
CA ASP A 347 13.92 11.91 20.26
C ASP A 347 13.66 11.23 18.89
N GLY A 348 12.39 11.08 18.54
CA GLY A 348 11.94 10.45 17.31
C GLY A 348 11.93 11.39 16.12
N TYR A 349 11.90 10.83 14.91
CA TYR A 349 11.71 11.58 13.65
C TYR A 349 10.24 11.69 13.22
N ALA A 350 9.31 11.16 14.02
CA ALA A 350 7.88 11.06 13.70
C ALA A 350 7.02 11.09 14.96
N VAL A 351 5.76 11.48 14.78
CA VAL A 351 4.74 11.54 15.83
C VAL A 351 3.73 10.40 15.63
N LYS A 352 3.39 9.69 16.71
CA LYS A 352 2.34 8.66 16.69
C LYS A 352 0.98 9.35 16.50
N SER A 353 0.18 8.83 15.57
CA SER A 353 -1.16 9.35 15.27
C SER A 353 -2.02 8.31 14.54
N SER A 354 -3.33 8.51 14.54
CA SER A 354 -4.29 7.65 13.84
C SER A 354 -4.90 8.42 12.68
N LEU A 355 -4.86 7.89 11.45
CA LEU A 355 -5.54 8.49 10.29
C LEU A 355 -6.79 7.68 9.97
N LYS A 356 -7.96 8.31 10.11
CA LYS A 356 -9.28 7.65 10.04
C LYS A 356 -9.43 6.58 11.13
N ALA A 357 -9.20 5.31 10.79
CA ALA A 357 -9.32 4.14 11.68
C ALA A 357 -8.05 3.26 11.64
N GLU A 358 -6.92 3.80 11.18
CA GLU A 358 -5.64 3.10 11.09
C GLU A 358 -4.59 3.85 11.91
N ASP A 359 -3.95 3.16 12.85
CA ASP A 359 -2.84 3.71 13.63
C ASP A 359 -1.52 3.72 12.85
N GLY A 360 -0.72 4.76 13.06
CA GLY A 360 0.53 4.94 12.36
C GLY A 360 1.43 6.02 12.95
N VAL A 361 2.27 6.55 12.07
CA VAL A 361 3.29 7.56 12.37
C VAL A 361 3.28 8.62 11.28
N LEU A 362 3.15 9.88 11.71
CA LEU A 362 3.24 11.07 10.88
C LEU A 362 4.68 11.58 10.92
N TYR A 363 5.34 11.66 9.76
CA TYR A 363 6.68 12.23 9.61
C TYR A 363 6.56 13.69 9.11
N PRO A 364 6.93 14.70 9.91
CA PRO A 364 7.10 16.07 9.44
C PRO A 364 8.43 16.18 8.67
N LEU A 365 8.36 16.27 7.34
CA LEU A 365 9.52 16.41 6.45
C LEU A 365 9.65 17.87 5.99
N GLU A 366 10.83 18.24 5.51
CA GLU A 366 11.19 19.63 5.20
C GLU A 366 10.23 20.36 4.23
N LYS A 367 9.48 19.62 3.40
CA LYS A 367 8.51 20.14 2.42
C LYS A 367 7.17 19.38 2.38
N SER A 368 6.93 18.45 3.30
CA SER A 368 5.75 17.57 3.24
C SER A 368 5.51 16.83 4.55
N PHE A 369 4.26 16.55 4.88
CA PHE A 369 3.92 15.53 5.87
C PHE A 369 3.80 14.17 5.18
N PHE A 370 4.29 13.10 5.79
CA PHE A 370 4.09 11.73 5.30
C PHE A 370 3.57 10.83 6.42
N PHE A 371 2.32 10.38 6.31
CA PHE A 371 1.74 9.38 7.20
C PHE A 371 1.99 7.95 6.68
N LEU A 372 2.40 7.06 7.58
CA LEU A 372 2.73 5.65 7.33
C LEU A 372 2.24 4.76 8.48
N PRO A 373 1.95 3.47 8.26
CA PRO A 373 2.20 2.70 7.03
C PRO A 373 0.97 2.52 6.12
N LYS A 374 -0.24 2.84 6.59
CA LYS A 374 -1.50 2.54 5.89
C LYS A 374 -2.61 3.54 6.29
N PRO A 375 -3.30 4.18 5.33
CA PRO A 375 -2.88 4.35 3.94
C PRO A 375 -1.63 5.25 3.89
N PRO A 376 -0.60 4.93 3.08
CA PRO A 376 0.53 5.84 2.90
C PRO A 376 0.01 7.16 2.31
N THR A 377 0.19 8.26 3.04
CA THR A 377 -0.43 9.54 2.69
C THR A 377 0.64 10.63 2.72
N LEU A 378 1.12 11.03 1.55
CA LEU A 378 2.03 12.15 1.35
C LEU A 378 1.21 13.43 1.09
N ILE A 379 1.50 14.49 1.84
CA ILE A 379 0.88 15.82 1.72
C ILE A 379 2.00 16.84 1.53
N LEU A 380 2.05 17.57 0.42
CA LEU A 380 3.07 18.59 0.20
C LEU A 380 2.69 19.90 0.89
N HIS A 381 3.66 20.61 1.48
CA HIS A 381 3.42 21.92 2.11
C HIS A 381 2.86 22.96 1.11
N GLU A 382 3.15 22.78 -0.18
CA GLU A 382 2.64 23.62 -1.27
C GLU A 382 1.13 23.39 -1.55
N GLU A 383 0.57 22.26 -1.11
CA GLU A 383 -0.85 21.87 -1.29
C GLU A 383 -1.75 22.27 -0.11
N ILE A 384 -1.17 22.48 1.08
CA ILE A 384 -1.91 22.89 2.29
C ILE A 384 -2.43 24.32 2.15
N ASP A 385 -3.66 24.57 2.59
CA ASP A 385 -4.18 25.92 2.80
C ASP A 385 -4.04 26.37 4.27
N TYR A 386 -4.48 25.52 5.21
CA TYR A 386 -4.29 25.72 6.65
C TYR A 386 -4.20 24.41 7.44
N LEU A 387 -3.69 24.51 8.66
CA LEU A 387 -3.74 23.49 9.70
C LEU A 387 -4.59 23.97 10.88
N GLU A 388 -5.11 23.05 11.67
CA GLU A 388 -5.95 23.34 12.82
C GLU A 388 -5.71 22.30 13.92
N PHE A 389 -5.49 22.77 15.15
CA PHE A 389 -5.29 21.92 16.33
C PHE A 389 -6.59 21.82 17.13
N GLN A 390 -7.16 20.62 17.22
CA GLN A 390 -8.44 20.37 17.86
C GLN A 390 -8.24 19.60 19.18
N ARG A 391 -8.88 20.08 20.26
CA ARG A 391 -8.96 19.36 21.55
C ARG A 391 -10.30 18.63 21.65
N HIS A 392 -10.28 17.36 22.06
CA HIS A 392 -11.47 16.54 22.13
C HIS A 392 -12.22 16.77 23.46
N SER A 393 -12.98 17.86 23.56
CA SER A 393 -13.70 18.24 24.79
C SER A 393 -14.94 17.37 25.06
N ALA A 394 -14.72 16.10 25.42
CA ALA A 394 -15.77 15.14 25.75
C ALA A 394 -15.41 14.28 26.98
N GLY A 395 -15.78 14.77 28.16
CA GLY A 395 -15.99 13.92 29.35
C GLY A 395 -14.82 13.77 30.34
N GLY A 396 -14.49 14.84 31.07
CA GLY A 396 -14.08 14.78 32.48
C GLY A 396 -12.81 14.02 32.88
N ALA A 397 -11.97 13.59 31.94
CA ALA A 397 -10.70 12.93 32.20
C ALA A 397 -9.55 13.63 31.47
N SER A 398 -8.36 13.61 32.09
CA SER A 398 -7.14 14.28 31.61
C SER A 398 -6.89 14.07 30.10
N MET A 399 -7.05 15.14 29.33
CA MET A 399 -6.84 15.15 27.88
C MET A 399 -5.33 15.17 27.55
N HIS A 400 -4.72 13.99 27.66
CA HIS A 400 -3.33 13.74 27.25
C HIS A 400 -3.10 13.74 25.73
N TYR A 401 -4.15 13.93 24.93
CA TYR A 401 -4.12 13.84 23.47
C TYR A 401 -4.83 15.02 22.78
N PHE A 402 -4.43 15.31 21.54
CA PHE A 402 -5.09 16.24 20.63
C PHE A 402 -5.17 15.66 19.21
N ASP A 403 -6.00 16.29 18.37
CA ASP A 403 -6.14 15.96 16.95
C ASP A 403 -5.56 17.11 16.10
N LEU A 404 -4.88 16.79 15.00
CA LEU A 404 -4.35 17.73 14.01
C LEU A 404 -5.10 17.57 12.69
N LEU A 405 -5.85 18.60 12.30
CA LEU A 405 -6.52 18.70 11.02
C LEU A 405 -5.61 19.45 10.02
N ILE A 406 -5.39 18.86 8.84
CA ILE A 406 -4.70 19.50 7.71
C ILE A 406 -5.69 19.64 6.56
N ARG A 407 -5.98 20.87 6.12
CA ARG A 407 -6.85 21.15 4.97
C ARG A 407 -6.01 21.53 3.74
N LEU A 408 -6.30 20.87 2.63
CA LEU A 408 -5.67 21.14 1.34
C LEU A 408 -6.44 22.21 0.56
N LYS A 409 -5.75 22.88 -0.37
CA LYS A 409 -6.32 23.84 -1.35
C LYS A 409 -7.36 23.21 -2.29
N THR A 410 -7.47 21.89 -2.30
CA THR A 410 -8.49 21.10 -2.99
C THR A 410 -9.74 20.86 -2.14
N GLU A 411 -9.88 21.55 -1.00
CA GLU A 411 -10.91 21.36 0.05
C GLU A 411 -10.87 19.99 0.75
N GLN A 412 -9.94 19.11 0.39
CA GLN A 412 -9.73 17.82 1.04
C GLN A 412 -9.12 17.98 2.43
N GLU A 413 -9.70 17.29 3.40
CA GLU A 413 -9.33 17.35 4.83
C GLU A 413 -8.70 16.04 5.31
N HIS A 414 -7.61 16.17 6.08
CA HIS A 414 -6.89 15.05 6.71
C HIS A 414 -6.82 15.27 8.21
N LEU A 415 -7.68 14.57 8.96
CA LEU A 415 -7.71 14.58 10.42
C LEU A 415 -6.81 13.46 10.98
N PHE A 416 -5.69 13.84 11.58
CA PHE A 416 -4.79 12.97 12.33
C PHE A 416 -5.18 13.01 13.80
N ARG A 417 -5.59 11.88 14.36
CA ARG A 417 -6.08 11.79 15.74
C ARG A 417 -5.05 11.27 16.71
N ASN A 418 -5.35 11.40 18.00
CA ASN A 418 -4.67 10.66 19.07
C ASN A 418 -3.16 11.00 19.17
N ILE A 419 -2.81 12.26 18.94
CA ILE A 419 -1.43 12.77 19.08
C ILE A 419 -1.20 13.16 20.55
N GLN A 420 -0.09 12.72 21.15
CA GLN A 420 0.22 13.02 22.56
C GLN A 420 0.49 14.52 22.78
N ARG A 421 -0.03 15.10 23.88
CA ARG A 421 0.11 16.54 24.23
C ARG A 421 1.56 17.02 24.29
N ASN A 422 2.50 16.17 24.67
CA ASN A 422 3.95 16.48 24.68
C ASN A 422 4.57 16.68 23.28
N GLU A 423 3.88 16.28 22.20
CA GLU A 423 4.30 16.57 20.82
C GLU A 423 3.74 17.90 20.29
N TYR A 424 2.86 18.58 21.05
CA TYR A 424 2.22 19.82 20.62
C TYR A 424 3.24 20.90 20.29
N HIS A 425 4.11 21.25 21.24
CA HIS A 425 5.10 22.33 21.07
C HIS A 425 6.07 22.03 19.92
N ASN A 426 6.61 20.81 19.84
CA ASN A 426 7.49 20.36 18.75
C ASN A 426 6.84 20.49 17.36
N LEU A 427 5.57 20.09 17.23
CA LEU A 427 4.82 20.20 15.98
C LEU A 427 4.47 21.65 15.66
N PHE A 428 4.02 22.42 16.64
CA PHE A 428 3.65 23.83 16.51
C PHE A 428 4.84 24.67 16.04
N ASP A 429 6.00 24.54 16.68
CA ASP A 429 7.24 25.22 16.31
C ASP A 429 7.72 24.81 14.93
N PHE A 430 7.62 23.51 14.58
CA PHE A 430 7.95 23.04 13.24
C PHE A 430 7.05 23.65 12.17
N ILE A 431 5.72 23.59 12.35
CA ILE A 431 4.71 24.12 11.43
C ILE A 431 4.91 25.65 11.25
N SER A 432 5.11 26.36 12.36
CA SER A 432 5.39 27.80 12.37
C SER A 432 6.72 28.13 11.66
N SER A 433 7.78 27.35 11.87
CA SER A 433 9.07 27.51 11.18
C SER A 433 9.00 27.30 9.66
N LYS A 434 7.93 26.66 9.15
CA LYS A 434 7.66 26.51 7.72
C LYS A 434 6.75 27.59 7.14
N GLY A 435 6.23 28.51 7.96
CA GLY A 435 5.31 29.56 7.52
C GLY A 435 3.95 29.04 7.06
N LEU A 436 3.51 27.89 7.60
CA LEU A 436 2.20 27.32 7.31
C LEU A 436 1.12 28.01 8.16
N LYS A 437 -0.05 28.30 7.58
CA LYS A 437 -1.16 28.93 8.33
C LYS A 437 -1.73 27.96 9.36
N ILE A 438 -2.03 28.47 10.55
CA ILE A 438 -2.77 27.74 11.60
C ILE A 438 -4.04 28.54 11.93
N MET A 439 -5.23 27.95 11.80
CA MET A 439 -6.51 28.66 11.95
C MET A 439 -6.91 28.94 13.41
N ASN A 440 -6.45 28.14 14.37
CA ASN A 440 -6.80 28.29 15.79
C ASN A 440 -5.88 29.26 16.56
N LEU A 441 -5.11 30.08 15.85
CA LEU A 441 -4.47 31.28 16.42
C LEU A 441 -5.32 32.51 16.08
N GLY A 442 -5.80 33.20 17.11
CA GLY A 442 -6.12 34.62 16.97
C GLY A 442 -4.83 35.42 16.78
N ASP A 443 -4.90 36.56 16.07
CA ASP A 443 -3.75 37.42 15.80
C ASP A 443 -3.03 37.87 17.09
N GLY A 444 -1.91 37.22 17.41
CA GLY A 444 -0.95 37.70 18.43
C GLY A 444 -0.66 36.79 19.62
N GLN A 445 -1.25 35.59 19.75
CA GLN A 445 -0.88 34.66 20.84
C GLN A 445 0.44 33.91 20.57
N THR A 446 1.30 33.86 21.60
CA THR A 446 2.48 33.00 21.69
C THR A 446 2.10 31.58 22.11
N THR A 447 3.05 30.64 22.08
CA THR A 447 2.89 29.27 22.63
C THR A 447 2.33 29.27 24.06
N ASP A 448 2.86 30.19 24.87
CA ASP A 448 2.46 30.54 26.24
C ASP A 448 0.94 30.79 26.38
N GLY A 449 0.34 31.50 25.40
CA GLY A 449 -1.10 31.78 25.39
C GLY A 449 -1.98 30.56 25.10
N MET A 450 -1.43 29.52 24.46
CA MET A 450 -2.08 28.22 24.34
C MET A 450 -1.79 27.33 25.56
N GLU A 451 -0.61 27.46 26.17
CA GLU A 451 -0.25 26.73 27.40
C GLU A 451 -1.16 27.12 28.56
N VAL A 452 -1.45 28.41 28.73
CA VAL A 452 -2.50 28.92 29.65
C VAL A 452 -3.86 28.27 29.35
N LEU A 453 -4.32 28.26 28.10
CA LEU A 453 -5.56 27.57 27.70
C LEU A 453 -5.51 26.04 27.87
N LEU A 454 -4.32 25.46 28.05
CA LEU A 454 -4.09 24.03 28.34
C LEU A 454 -3.92 23.77 29.86
N GLU A 455 -3.91 24.80 30.70
CA GLU A 455 -3.74 24.74 32.17
C GLU A 455 -4.95 25.29 32.95
N GLU A 456 -5.66 26.32 32.46
CA GLU A 456 -6.73 27.04 33.18
C GLU A 456 -7.89 26.16 33.72
N ASP A 457 -8.16 25.00 33.11
CA ASP A 457 -9.18 24.03 33.59
C ASP A 457 -8.70 23.17 34.78
N ASN A 458 -7.41 23.19 35.14
CA ASN A 458 -6.83 22.26 36.12
C ASN A 458 -6.94 22.77 37.58
N ASP A 459 -7.12 24.08 37.78
CA ASP A 459 -7.35 24.72 39.09
C ASP A 459 -8.82 25.12 39.32
N ALA A 460 -9.76 24.44 38.65
CA ALA A 460 -11.20 24.54 38.92
C ALA A 460 -11.57 23.85 40.25
N VAL A 461 -11.14 24.44 41.38
CA VAL A 461 -11.39 23.94 42.74
C VAL A 461 -12.90 23.79 42.96
N ASP A 462 -13.37 22.57 43.21
CA ASP A 462 -14.78 22.28 43.44
C ASP A 462 -15.30 23.03 44.69
N PRO A 463 -16.25 23.98 44.56
CA PRO A 463 -16.80 24.73 45.69
C PRO A 463 -17.61 23.86 46.67
N HIS A 464 -17.85 22.59 46.35
CA HIS A 464 -18.38 21.59 47.28
C HIS A 464 -17.28 21.03 48.19
N LEU A 465 -16.05 20.83 47.68
CA LEU A 465 -14.93 20.25 48.42
C LEU A 465 -14.38 21.22 49.48
N GLU A 466 -14.28 22.51 49.16
CA GLU A 466 -13.99 23.55 50.16
C GLU A 466 -15.07 23.63 51.24
N ARG A 467 -16.35 23.44 50.88
CA ARG A 467 -17.44 23.48 51.85
C ARG A 467 -17.36 22.33 52.84
N ILE A 468 -17.11 21.12 52.36
CA ILE A 468 -16.88 19.94 53.21
C ILE A 468 -15.67 20.17 54.12
N LYS A 469 -14.58 20.75 53.59
CA LYS A 469 -13.36 21.04 54.37
C LYS A 469 -13.53 22.17 55.39
N ASN A 470 -14.44 23.12 55.16
CA ASN A 470 -14.74 24.23 56.08
C ASN A 470 -15.90 23.92 57.07
N GLU A 471 -16.77 22.95 56.76
CA GLU A 471 -17.80 22.45 57.70
C GLU A 471 -17.22 21.38 58.65
N ALA A 472 -16.18 20.66 58.24
CA ALA A 472 -15.38 19.80 59.10
C ALA A 472 -14.37 20.65 59.93
N GLY A 473 -14.87 21.31 60.98
CA GLY A 473 -14.02 22.01 61.95
C GLY A 473 -12.95 21.09 62.53
N GLY A 474 -11.69 21.51 62.42
CA GLY A 474 -10.53 20.66 62.72
C GLY A 474 -10.17 20.54 64.20
N ASP A 475 -9.22 19.67 64.47
CA ASP A 475 -8.45 19.58 65.72
C ASP A 475 -7.00 19.18 65.37
N GLU A 476 -6.03 19.52 66.22
CA GLU A 476 -4.59 19.31 65.97
C GLU A 476 -4.06 18.13 66.82
N SER A 477 -3.23 17.24 66.23
CA SER A 477 -2.35 16.34 67.00
C SER A 477 -1.18 15.81 66.16
N ASP A 478 0.04 15.98 66.66
CA ASP A 478 1.30 15.41 66.14
C ASP A 478 1.57 13.98 66.68
N GLU A 479 2.74 13.44 66.31
CA GLU A 479 3.52 12.34 66.93
C GLU A 479 3.19 10.87 66.54
N GLU A 480 4.23 10.19 66.02
CA GLU A 480 4.90 8.96 66.53
C GLU A 480 4.02 7.78 67.06
N ASP A 481 4.30 6.48 66.80
CA ASP A 481 5.40 5.84 66.04
C ASP A 481 5.06 4.35 65.69
N GLU A 482 6.05 3.59 65.18
CA GLU A 482 6.34 2.12 65.31
C GLU A 482 5.22 1.12 65.80
N ASP A 483 5.10 -0.15 65.36
CA ASP A 483 6.02 -1.09 64.68
C ASP A 483 5.24 -2.31 64.09
N PHE A 484 5.68 -2.87 62.94
CA PHE A 484 5.62 -4.34 62.69
C PHE A 484 6.43 -4.78 61.45
N VAL A 485 7.48 -5.59 61.65
CA VAL A 485 8.36 -6.09 60.57
C VAL A 485 8.17 -7.58 60.30
N VAL A 486 7.92 -7.96 59.04
CA VAL A 486 8.19 -9.32 58.52
C VAL A 486 8.66 -9.26 57.06
N ASP A 487 9.92 -9.60 56.81
CA ASP A 487 10.42 -9.92 55.46
C ASP A 487 9.93 -11.30 55.00
N LYS A 488 9.40 -11.41 53.76
CA LYS A 488 10.06 -12.12 52.64
C LYS A 488 9.18 -12.41 51.41
N ASP A 489 9.84 -12.38 50.26
CA ASP A 489 9.68 -13.26 49.08
C ASP A 489 8.26 -13.71 48.68
N ASP A 490 7.63 -12.98 47.75
CA ASP A 490 7.13 -13.60 46.51
C ASP A 490 7.13 -12.60 45.35
N GLY A 491 7.18 -13.08 44.11
CA GLY A 491 7.30 -12.27 42.89
C GLY A 491 6.10 -12.35 41.95
N GLY A 492 5.89 -11.29 41.18
CA GLY A 492 5.01 -11.32 40.00
C GLY A 492 3.83 -10.35 40.06
N SER A 493 4.01 -9.14 39.53
CA SER A 493 2.88 -8.29 39.11
C SER A 493 2.28 -8.85 37.81
N PRO A 494 0.97 -9.16 37.75
CA PRO A 494 0.30 -9.50 36.50
C PRO A 494 -0.09 -8.24 35.73
N THR A 495 0.28 -8.19 34.45
CA THR A 495 -0.17 -7.19 33.48
C THR A 495 -1.48 -7.60 32.80
N ASP A 496 -2.42 -6.66 32.70
CA ASP A 496 -3.52 -6.52 31.72
C ASP A 496 -3.88 -5.02 31.85
N ASP A 497 -4.00 -4.15 30.85
CA ASP A 497 -4.20 -4.27 29.40
C ASP A 497 -5.35 -5.15 28.93
N SER A 498 -6.43 -4.49 28.50
CA SER A 498 -7.35 -5.00 27.48
C SER A 498 -8.24 -3.85 26.99
N GLY A 499 -7.81 -3.20 25.91
CA GLY A 499 -8.73 -2.43 25.07
C GLY A 499 -9.79 -3.37 24.48
N GLY A 500 -11.07 -3.07 24.70
CA GLY A 500 -12.18 -3.86 24.15
C GLY A 500 -12.71 -3.25 22.85
N GLU A 501 -12.59 -3.97 21.73
CA GLU A 501 -13.32 -3.61 20.51
C GLU A 501 -14.82 -3.88 20.69
N SER A 502 -15.65 -2.88 20.38
CA SER A 502 -17.08 -3.05 20.14
C SER A 502 -17.39 -2.58 18.72
N ASP A 503 -18.03 -3.44 17.93
CA ASP A 503 -18.76 -3.02 16.73
C ASP A 503 -20.18 -3.59 16.80
N GLY A 504 -21.13 -2.84 16.27
CA GLY A 504 -22.56 -3.11 16.39
C GLY A 504 -23.27 -2.85 15.08
N SER A 505 -23.97 -3.85 14.57
CA SER A 505 -24.71 -3.75 13.30
C SER A 505 -26.22 -3.58 13.51
N ASP A 506 -26.77 -2.77 12.61
CA ASP A 506 -28.13 -2.24 12.48
C ASP A 506 -29.30 -3.26 12.53
N SER A 507 -30.53 -2.75 12.62
CA SER A 507 -31.77 -3.54 12.56
C SER A 507 -32.94 -2.72 12.01
N GLY A 508 -33.50 -3.14 10.88
CA GLY A 508 -34.72 -2.58 10.28
C GLY A 508 -35.74 -3.64 9.89
N ASP A 509 -37.01 -3.33 10.17
CA ASP A 509 -38.23 -3.53 9.35
C ASP A 509 -39.48 -3.97 10.15
N GLU A 510 -40.64 -3.44 9.74
CA GLU A 510 -41.98 -3.83 10.22
C GLU A 510 -42.76 -4.64 9.15
N GLU A 511 -43.76 -5.42 9.56
CA GLU A 511 -44.71 -6.11 8.66
C GLU A 511 -45.99 -5.29 8.41
N VAL A 512 -46.57 -5.38 7.20
CA VAL A 512 -47.98 -5.84 7.09
C VAL A 512 -48.28 -6.66 5.81
N SER A 513 -48.91 -7.82 6.02
CA SER A 513 -49.55 -8.80 5.11
C SER A 513 -49.97 -8.46 3.65
N ALA A 514 -49.95 -9.46 2.74
CA ALA A 514 -51.18 -10.18 2.29
C ALA A 514 -51.07 -11.29 1.19
N LYS A 515 -51.57 -12.52 1.53
CA LYS A 515 -52.37 -13.48 0.71
C LYS A 515 -51.79 -14.28 -0.51
N LYS A 516 -51.92 -15.62 -0.37
CA LYS A 516 -52.30 -16.71 -1.34
C LYS A 516 -51.25 -17.61 -2.08
N LYS A 517 -51.17 -18.85 -1.54
CA LYS A 517 -50.83 -20.21 -2.06
C LYS A 517 -51.51 -20.65 -3.39
N PRO A 518 -51.26 -21.88 -3.96
CA PRO A 518 -50.08 -22.80 -3.94
C PRO A 518 -49.81 -23.59 -5.28
N LYS A 519 -48.72 -24.40 -5.33
CA LYS A 519 -48.51 -25.75 -6.00
C LYS A 519 -47.00 -25.96 -6.31
N LYS A 520 -46.39 -27.17 -6.33
CA LYS A 520 -46.79 -28.54 -5.93
C LYS A 520 -45.53 -29.41 -5.67
N GLU A 521 -45.62 -30.38 -4.77
CA GLU A 521 -44.70 -31.51 -4.51
C GLU A 521 -45.00 -32.75 -5.42
N PRO A 522 -44.31 -33.91 -5.32
CA PRO A 522 -42.93 -34.25 -4.90
C PRO A 522 -42.25 -35.29 -5.85
N SER A 523 -41.05 -35.84 -5.51
CA SER A 523 -40.78 -37.32 -5.49
C SER A 523 -39.28 -37.70 -5.28
N ALA A 524 -39.05 -38.90 -4.72
CA ALA A 524 -37.76 -39.62 -4.53
C ALA A 524 -38.11 -41.09 -4.09
N PRO A 525 -37.18 -42.00 -3.66
CA PRO A 525 -35.73 -42.15 -3.87
C PRO A 525 -35.29 -43.63 -4.20
N LYS A 526 -33.96 -43.91 -4.20
CA LYS A 526 -33.27 -45.25 -4.19
C LYS A 526 -33.27 -45.99 -5.55
N SER A 527 -32.35 -46.90 -5.91
CA SER A 527 -31.18 -47.58 -5.28
C SER A 527 -30.17 -48.03 -6.39
N SER A 528 -28.99 -48.67 -6.25
CA SER A 528 -27.98 -48.94 -5.19
C SER A 528 -26.77 -49.75 -5.76
N LEU A 529 -25.63 -49.80 -5.04
CA LEU A 529 -24.45 -50.71 -5.24
C LEU A 529 -23.53 -50.44 -6.47
N SER A 530 -22.31 -51.04 -6.58
CA SER A 530 -21.08 -50.68 -5.83
C SER A 530 -19.82 -51.50 -6.25
N ARG A 531 -18.68 -50.87 -6.59
CA ARG A 531 -17.31 -51.33 -6.21
C ARG A 531 -16.19 -50.31 -6.53
N LYS A 532 -15.07 -50.44 -5.79
CA LYS A 532 -13.77 -49.69 -5.88
C LYS A 532 -12.83 -50.42 -6.87
N LYS A 533 -11.66 -49.96 -7.35
CA LYS A 533 -10.73 -48.79 -7.17
C LYS A 533 -9.79 -48.79 -8.44
N ALA A 534 -8.81 -47.90 -8.73
CA ALA A 534 -8.08 -46.87 -7.98
C ALA A 534 -7.35 -45.85 -8.89
N LYS A 535 -6.94 -44.69 -8.31
CA LYS A 535 -5.74 -43.84 -8.61
C LYS A 535 -5.53 -43.30 -10.04
N ASP A 536 -4.95 -42.13 -10.30
CA ASP A 536 -4.61 -40.89 -9.55
C ASP A 536 -4.70 -39.75 -10.61
N GLY A 537 -4.86 -38.46 -10.30
CA GLY A 537 -5.08 -37.78 -9.01
C GLY A 537 -4.87 -36.27 -9.21
N ASP A 538 -5.69 -35.43 -8.60
CA ASP A 538 -5.59 -33.95 -8.64
C ASP A 538 -6.33 -33.32 -7.43
N ASP A 539 -6.03 -32.05 -7.16
CA ASP A 539 -6.79 -31.02 -6.41
C ASP A 539 -7.42 -31.33 -5.03
N ASP A 540 -7.19 -30.46 -4.04
CA ASP A 540 -8.10 -30.32 -2.88
C ASP A 540 -8.12 -28.89 -2.31
N ILE A 541 -9.32 -28.45 -1.93
CA ILE A 541 -9.69 -27.05 -1.75
C ILE A 541 -9.68 -26.65 -0.26
N LYS A 542 -9.46 -25.35 -0.02
CA LYS A 542 -9.51 -24.63 1.27
C LYS A 542 -10.46 -25.23 2.33
N LYS A 543 -9.94 -26.02 3.26
CA LYS A 543 -10.69 -26.52 4.43
C LYS A 543 -10.75 -25.48 5.55
N LYS A 544 -11.97 -25.10 5.97
CA LYS A 544 -12.20 -24.30 7.19
C LYS A 544 -11.69 -25.08 8.42
N LYS A 545 -10.86 -24.45 9.26
CA LYS A 545 -10.36 -25.05 10.51
C LYS A 545 -11.54 -25.40 11.43
N GLN A 546 -11.76 -26.69 11.70
CA GLN A 546 -12.65 -27.14 12.76
C GLN A 546 -12.04 -26.76 14.13
N LYS A 547 -12.87 -26.32 15.08
CA LYS A 547 -12.43 -26.11 16.47
C LYS A 547 -12.07 -27.46 17.09
N LYS A 548 -10.85 -27.62 17.63
CA LYS A 548 -10.46 -28.82 18.39
C LYS A 548 -11.48 -29.07 19.51
N LYS A 549 -11.87 -30.33 19.73
CA LYS A 549 -12.60 -30.72 20.95
C LYS A 549 -11.70 -30.40 22.15
N LYS A 550 -12.28 -29.84 23.22
CA LYS A 550 -11.57 -29.69 24.50
C LYS A 550 -11.44 -31.06 25.17
N ASP A 551 -10.38 -31.23 25.95
CA ASP A 551 -10.19 -32.37 26.85
C ASP A 551 -11.37 -32.42 27.86
N PRO A 552 -12.07 -33.57 28.00
CA PRO A 552 -13.10 -33.77 29.02
C PRO A 552 -12.60 -33.56 30.46
N ASN A 553 -11.30 -33.78 30.74
CA ASN A 553 -10.71 -33.72 32.08
C ASN A 553 -10.16 -32.32 32.44
N ALA A 554 -10.24 -31.32 31.55
CA ALA A 554 -9.76 -29.98 31.84
C ALA A 554 -10.69 -29.23 32.82
N PRO A 555 -10.17 -28.60 33.89
CA PRO A 555 -10.96 -27.82 34.86
C PRO A 555 -11.91 -26.80 34.24
N LYS A 556 -13.12 -26.69 34.81
CA LYS A 556 -14.15 -25.76 34.32
C LYS A 556 -13.81 -24.34 34.78
N ARG A 557 -13.58 -23.47 33.80
CA ARG A 557 -13.30 -22.03 33.95
C ARG A 557 -14.20 -21.38 35.00
N ALA A 558 -13.61 -20.45 35.77
CA ALA A 558 -14.31 -19.64 36.75
C ALA A 558 -15.55 -18.92 36.17
N VAL A 559 -16.61 -18.86 36.97
CA VAL A 559 -17.90 -18.26 36.67
C VAL A 559 -17.93 -16.82 37.19
N SER A 560 -18.29 -15.86 36.33
CA SER A 560 -18.36 -14.43 36.70
C SER A 560 -19.60 -14.10 37.56
N ALA A 561 -19.58 -12.95 38.24
CA ALA A 561 -20.66 -12.51 39.11
C ALA A 561 -22.01 -12.44 38.38
N PHE A 562 -22.02 -11.84 37.19
CA PHE A 562 -23.18 -11.82 36.29
C PHE A 562 -23.69 -13.22 35.93
N MET A 563 -22.80 -14.21 35.74
CA MET A 563 -23.20 -15.58 35.43
C MET A 563 -23.78 -16.32 36.64
N PHE A 564 -23.37 -15.99 37.87
CA PHE A 564 -24.04 -16.47 39.09
C PHE A 564 -25.42 -15.82 39.28
N PHE A 565 -25.54 -14.51 39.05
CA PHE A 565 -26.82 -13.80 39.05
C PHE A 565 -27.78 -14.36 38.00
N SER A 566 -27.29 -14.52 36.76
CA SER A 566 -28.05 -15.07 35.64
C SER A 566 -28.56 -16.49 35.93
N GLN A 567 -27.76 -17.34 36.57
CA GLN A 567 -28.21 -18.68 36.97
C GLN A 567 -29.30 -18.65 38.06
N ALA A 568 -29.19 -17.77 39.06
CA ALA A 568 -30.19 -17.64 40.11
C ALA A 568 -31.52 -17.06 39.59
N GLU A 569 -31.46 -15.97 38.83
CA GLU A 569 -32.64 -15.21 38.45
C GLU A 569 -33.29 -15.69 37.13
N ARG A 570 -32.62 -16.53 36.33
CA ARG A 570 -33.19 -17.14 35.11
C ARG A 570 -34.47 -17.92 35.36
N GLU A 571 -34.56 -18.68 36.46
CA GLU A 571 -35.79 -19.42 36.77
C GLU A 571 -36.92 -18.50 37.25
N ASN A 572 -36.61 -17.37 37.85
CA ASN A 572 -37.59 -16.34 38.19
C ASN A 572 -38.10 -15.64 36.92
N VAL A 573 -37.22 -15.22 36.01
CA VAL A 573 -37.60 -14.61 34.72
C VAL A 573 -38.45 -15.56 33.87
N LYS A 574 -38.12 -16.86 33.81
CA LYS A 574 -38.95 -17.88 33.13
C LYS A 574 -40.34 -18.05 33.74
N LYS A 575 -40.45 -17.98 35.07
CA LYS A 575 -41.75 -18.11 35.78
C LYS A 575 -42.60 -16.86 35.60
N SER A 576 -42.00 -15.68 35.63
CA SER A 576 -42.68 -14.41 35.39
C SER A 576 -43.15 -14.24 33.94
N ASN A 577 -42.36 -14.72 32.97
CA ASN A 577 -42.67 -14.67 31.53
C ASN A 577 -42.74 -16.08 30.90
N PRO A 578 -43.82 -16.86 31.11
CA PRO A 578 -43.97 -18.18 30.48
C PRO A 578 -43.91 -18.10 28.95
N GLY A 579 -42.99 -18.86 28.34
CA GLY A 579 -42.81 -18.93 26.87
C GLY A 579 -41.75 -18.01 26.28
N ILE A 580 -41.06 -17.18 27.08
CA ILE A 580 -39.95 -16.33 26.62
C ILE A 580 -38.80 -17.14 25.99
N SER A 581 -38.17 -16.60 24.92
CA SER A 581 -37.05 -17.27 24.24
C SER A 581 -35.77 -17.31 25.10
N PHE A 582 -34.90 -18.29 24.85
CA PHE A 582 -33.61 -18.40 25.54
C PHE A 582 -32.76 -17.11 25.39
N THR A 583 -32.83 -16.47 24.23
CA THR A 583 -32.07 -15.26 23.87
C THR A 583 -32.56 -14.05 24.65
N ASP A 584 -33.89 -13.89 24.75
CA ASP A 584 -34.49 -12.69 25.37
C ASP A 584 -34.42 -12.74 26.90
N VAL A 585 -34.41 -13.95 27.50
CA VAL A 585 -34.01 -14.14 28.91
C VAL A 585 -32.61 -13.56 29.17
N GLY A 586 -31.69 -13.68 28.21
CA GLY A 586 -30.35 -13.08 28.31
C GLY A 586 -30.38 -11.56 28.38
N LYS A 587 -31.19 -10.92 27.52
CA LYS A 587 -31.36 -9.45 27.50
C LYS A 587 -31.96 -8.93 28.81
N VAL A 588 -33.08 -9.51 29.26
CA VAL A 588 -33.78 -9.12 30.50
C VAL A 588 -32.87 -9.26 31.72
N LEU A 589 -32.04 -10.31 31.79
CA LEU A 589 -31.06 -10.46 32.88
C LEU A 589 -29.92 -9.44 32.79
N GLY A 590 -29.44 -9.11 31.59
CA GLY A 590 -28.43 -8.06 31.39
C GLY A 590 -28.90 -6.69 31.87
N GLU A 591 -30.10 -6.27 31.46
CA GLU A 591 -30.71 -5.02 31.92
C GLU A 591 -30.87 -4.98 33.44
N ARG A 592 -31.34 -6.08 34.04
CA ARG A 592 -31.58 -6.14 35.48
C ARG A 592 -30.28 -6.12 36.28
N TRP A 593 -29.21 -6.75 35.79
CA TRP A 593 -27.88 -6.62 36.38
C TRP A 593 -27.36 -5.18 36.32
N ASN A 594 -27.54 -4.49 35.19
CA ASN A 594 -27.12 -3.10 35.06
C ASN A 594 -27.91 -2.16 36.00
N LYS A 595 -29.20 -2.44 36.25
CA LYS A 595 -30.07 -1.68 37.15
C LYS A 595 -29.88 -1.97 38.65
N MET A 596 -29.20 -3.05 39.05
CA MET A 596 -28.88 -3.32 40.47
C MET A 596 -27.81 -2.36 41.01
N SER A 597 -27.95 -1.99 42.28
CA SER A 597 -26.96 -1.25 43.07
C SER A 597 -25.64 -2.02 43.25
N ALA A 598 -24.60 -1.35 43.78
CA ALA A 598 -23.36 -2.01 44.16
C ALA A 598 -23.58 -3.03 45.28
N GLU A 599 -24.39 -2.70 46.29
CA GLU A 599 -24.70 -3.54 47.45
C GLU A 599 -25.36 -4.87 47.03
N GLU A 600 -26.31 -4.82 46.10
CA GLU A 600 -26.95 -6.02 45.52
C GLU A 600 -26.00 -6.90 44.70
N LYS A 601 -24.87 -6.35 44.21
CA LYS A 601 -23.85 -7.07 43.43
C LYS A 601 -22.83 -7.79 44.33
N VAL A 602 -22.51 -7.25 45.51
CA VAL A 602 -21.60 -7.85 46.51
C VAL A 602 -21.79 -9.38 46.70
N PRO A 603 -23.01 -9.92 46.95
CA PRO A 603 -23.18 -11.37 47.17
C PRO A 603 -22.93 -12.24 45.92
N TYR A 604 -22.91 -11.67 44.71
CA TYR A 604 -22.56 -12.37 43.47
C TYR A 604 -21.06 -12.23 43.16
N GLU A 605 -20.46 -11.09 43.48
CA GLU A 605 -19.02 -10.87 43.39
C GLU A 605 -18.23 -11.71 44.39
N ALA A 606 -18.74 -11.89 45.61
CA ALA A 606 -18.19 -12.81 46.59
C ALA A 606 -18.17 -14.26 46.07
N LYS A 607 -19.25 -14.70 45.40
CA LYS A 607 -19.34 -16.04 44.78
C LYS A 607 -18.37 -16.18 43.60
N ALA A 608 -18.25 -15.16 42.75
CA ALA A 608 -17.27 -15.14 41.66
C ALA A 608 -15.81 -15.15 42.16
N ARG A 609 -15.53 -14.45 43.27
CA ARG A 609 -14.22 -14.42 43.93
C ARG A 609 -13.87 -15.79 44.52
N ALA A 610 -14.84 -16.49 45.11
CA ALA A 610 -14.67 -17.87 45.59
C ALA A 610 -14.46 -18.88 44.44
N ASP A 611 -15.24 -18.77 43.35
CA ASP A 611 -15.10 -19.66 42.20
C ASP A 611 -13.81 -19.41 41.39
N LYS A 612 -13.31 -18.17 41.38
CA LYS A 612 -11.98 -17.83 40.85
C LYS A 612 -10.87 -18.51 41.67
N LYS A 613 -10.99 -18.60 43.00
CA LYS A 613 -10.06 -19.39 43.82
C LYS A 613 -10.13 -20.87 43.46
N ARG A 614 -11.32 -21.50 43.51
CA ARG A 614 -11.54 -22.91 43.11
C ARG A 614 -10.90 -23.22 41.75
N TYR A 615 -11.11 -22.37 40.74
CA TYR A 615 -10.53 -22.59 39.42
C TYR A 615 -9.00 -22.50 39.40
N ASN A 616 -8.41 -21.58 40.15
CA ASN A 616 -6.95 -21.48 40.30
C ASN A 616 -6.36 -22.70 41.04
N ASP A 617 -7.06 -23.21 42.05
CA ASP A 617 -6.67 -24.40 42.82
C ASP A 617 -6.78 -25.68 41.94
N GLU A 618 -7.86 -25.82 41.16
CA GLU A 618 -8.03 -26.93 40.20
C GLU A 618 -7.03 -26.89 39.03
N ILE A 619 -6.73 -25.70 38.48
CA ILE A 619 -5.85 -25.59 37.31
C ILE A 619 -4.37 -25.73 37.67
N SER A 620 -3.96 -25.33 38.88
CA SER A 620 -2.60 -25.58 39.39
C SER A 620 -2.33 -27.06 39.69
N GLY A 621 -3.37 -27.83 40.05
CA GLY A 621 -3.31 -29.29 40.14
C GLY A 621 -3.32 -30.03 38.78
N TYR A 622 -3.75 -29.39 37.69
CA TYR A 622 -3.95 -30.04 36.38
C TYR A 622 -2.65 -30.18 35.57
N LYS A 623 -1.95 -31.30 35.77
CA LYS A 623 -0.86 -31.73 34.88
C LYS A 623 -1.41 -32.40 33.61
N ASN A 624 -1.35 -31.70 32.48
CA ASN A 624 -1.70 -32.22 31.15
C ASN A 624 -0.73 -33.32 30.66
N PRO A 625 -1.15 -34.60 30.52
CA PRO A 625 -0.28 -35.70 30.13
C PRO A 625 -0.32 -35.94 28.60
N GLN A 626 0.16 -34.99 27.81
CA GLN A 626 0.18 -35.11 26.34
C GLN A 626 1.50 -35.67 25.79
N ALA A 627 1.66 -37.01 25.87
CA ALA A 627 2.26 -37.84 24.83
C ALA A 627 2.27 -39.33 25.23
N MET A 628 1.33 -40.12 24.70
CA MET A 628 1.50 -41.57 24.56
C MET A 628 1.06 -41.98 23.16
N ASN A 629 2.04 -42.23 22.29
CA ASN A 629 1.82 -43.11 21.14
C ASN A 629 1.72 -44.53 21.69
N VAL A 630 0.55 -45.14 21.58
CA VAL A 630 0.38 -46.59 21.75
C VAL A 630 -0.10 -47.14 20.42
N ASP A 631 0.83 -47.75 19.70
CA ASP A 631 0.54 -48.71 18.64
C ASP A 631 0.42 -50.12 19.27
N SER A 632 -0.15 -51.07 18.52
CA SER A 632 -0.44 -52.46 18.92
C SER A 632 -1.60 -52.65 19.93
N GLY A 633 -2.53 -53.55 19.57
CA GLY A 633 -3.66 -53.97 20.41
C GLY A 633 -4.80 -54.58 19.58
N ASN A 634 -4.76 -55.89 19.36
CA ASN A 634 -5.73 -56.63 18.55
C ASN A 634 -6.77 -57.39 19.40
N ASP A 635 -7.74 -57.99 18.72
CA ASP A 635 -8.61 -59.08 19.17
C ASP A 635 -9.88 -58.77 20.00
N SER A 636 -10.66 -59.86 20.11
CA SER A 636 -12.03 -60.12 20.54
C SER A 636 -12.45 -59.58 21.93
N ASP A 637 -13.73 -59.61 22.36
CA ASP A 637 -14.80 -60.56 21.98
C ASP A 637 -16.25 -60.04 22.17
N SER A 638 -17.17 -60.92 21.78
CA SER A 638 -18.63 -60.94 21.83
C SER A 638 -19.29 -60.60 23.17
N ALA A 639 -20.40 -59.86 23.10
CA ALA A 639 -21.62 -60.06 23.92
C ALA A 639 -22.82 -59.34 23.25
#